data_AF-A0A0R3SJC0-F1
#
_entry.id   AF-A0A0R3SJC0-F1
#
_cell.length_a   1.000
_cell.length_b   1.000
_cell.length_c   1.000
_cell.angle_alpha   90.00
_cell.angle_beta   90.00
_cell.angle_gamma   90.00
#
_symmetry.space_group_name_H-M   'P 1'
#
loop_
_entity.id
_entity.type
_entity.pdbx_description
1 polymer ?
#
loop_
_entity_poly.entity_id
_entity_poly.type
_entity_poly.pdbx_seq_one_letter_code
_entity_poly.pdbx_strand_id
1 'polypeptide(L)'
;MSCAVAILDAGAQYCKVIDRRVRELQVHSEIFPLNTSLNELKQRGFKAIIISGGPGSVLDDDISAFDSLILEGDLPVLGICYGMQLMNYLAGGKVEHATGRRDGQFTVKLDTKSPLFSGLESEEKVLLTHGDQCTKVPDGYHIIGKEGDGVVAISKSNLKLYGVQFHPEVNLTLNGSAILGNFLFKIAGLEANFKIEDRLDECIKKMKESVGDRKVLFMLSGGIDSTVCAAIGRRALKPEQITAIHINNGFMRKKESDSTIEALNKLDLNIKYIDASLRFQTGMTTYQVAVDTSALAPASLLSKSSQGSSSSGEGVESPNTMEIDGNENHNSNSLSNSSSKSAIQGGVIGHKEVRNIPIGPLNLHVVSPEEKRQIIGDIFVRVAEETWKELKLNPDEFLLCQGTLRPDLIESAALSVTKRADVIKTHHNVSNLVKKLSQLGRVIEPLADFHKDEVRSLGRLLKLPEEIVNRHPFPGPGLSIRIICASEPYCERDFPETTSLVKMIAGYESMSKKMHALLNKINEAISPAEQARLREITADGALAAHVLPIRSVGVQGDCRSYSYVCALSSDKKPDWDSLFFMAHIIPRICHNINRVVYAFGPRIATSVSEITVTYLREPVIETLREVDFRVNTVLLTEGCMNRVAQMPIVLIPIHFDRDPGNMMASSSILRSVVLRPFLTSDFMTGLPCRPGVDISLSVVDKMVKAASEVPGISRVLYDLTAKPPATTEWE
;
A
#
# COMPACT_ATOMS: atom_id res chain seq x y z
N MET A 1 -7.99 -8.10 -32.73
CA MET A 1 -7.82 -6.85 -31.96
C MET A 1 -7.27 -5.81 -32.92
N SER A 2 -8.05 -4.84 -33.41
CA SER A 2 -7.63 -3.95 -34.51
C SER A 2 -7.45 -2.47 -34.15
N CYS A 3 -7.75 -2.07 -32.90
CA CYS A 3 -7.63 -0.68 -32.42
C CYS A 3 -7.14 -0.66 -30.96
N ALA A 4 -5.83 -0.66 -30.73
CA ALA A 4 -5.25 -0.61 -29.39
C ALA A 4 -4.07 0.37 -29.32
N VAL A 5 -3.80 0.86 -28.11
CA VAL A 5 -2.68 1.77 -27.78
C VAL A 5 -1.64 1.04 -26.95
N ALA A 6 -0.37 1.17 -27.32
CA ALA A 6 0.75 0.70 -26.51
C ALA A 6 1.23 1.83 -25.60
N ILE A 7 1.43 1.54 -24.32
CA ILE A 7 2.01 2.48 -23.34
C ILE A 7 3.40 1.96 -22.98
N LEU A 8 4.46 2.68 -23.35
CA LEU A 8 5.83 2.34 -23.02
C LEU A 8 6.21 2.97 -21.68
N ASP A 9 6.54 2.12 -20.70
CA ASP A 9 6.82 2.56 -19.34
C ASP A 9 8.30 2.90 -19.14
N ALA A 10 8.60 4.19 -18.94
CA ALA A 10 9.93 4.70 -18.58
C ALA A 10 10.18 4.69 -17.05
N GLY A 11 9.41 3.92 -16.28
CA GLY A 11 9.54 3.79 -14.83
C GLY A 11 8.70 4.81 -14.05
N ALA A 12 7.66 5.39 -14.67
CA ALA A 12 6.77 6.31 -13.98
C ALA A 12 5.79 5.60 -13.06
N GLN A 13 5.59 6.18 -11.87
CA GLN A 13 4.44 5.86 -11.01
C GLN A 13 3.10 6.02 -11.76
N TYR A 14 3.03 6.90 -12.76
CA TYR A 14 1.80 7.25 -13.49
C TYR A 14 1.46 6.36 -14.68
N CYS A 15 2.27 5.36 -15.05
CA CYS A 15 1.97 4.50 -16.20
C CYS A 15 0.60 3.79 -16.06
N LYS A 16 0.29 3.31 -14.84
CA LYS A 16 -1.04 2.74 -14.51
C LYS A 16 -2.18 3.76 -14.65
N VAL A 17 -1.90 5.05 -14.41
CA VAL A 17 -2.88 6.13 -14.53
C VAL A 17 -3.16 6.43 -16.01
N ILE A 18 -2.13 6.42 -16.87
CA ILE A 18 -2.31 6.55 -18.32
C ILE A 18 -3.20 5.42 -18.86
N ASP A 19 -2.89 4.15 -18.52
CA ASP A 19 -3.70 2.98 -18.92
C ASP A 19 -5.17 3.13 -18.51
N ARG A 20 -5.39 3.58 -17.26
CA ARG A 20 -6.73 3.86 -16.76
C ARG A 20 -7.45 4.95 -17.57
N ARG A 21 -6.81 6.08 -17.85
CA ARG A 21 -7.44 7.20 -18.59
C ARG A 21 -7.76 6.85 -20.04
N VAL A 22 -6.90 6.08 -20.70
CA VAL A 22 -7.17 5.59 -22.05
C VAL A 22 -8.39 4.66 -22.06
N ARG A 23 -8.53 3.79 -21.05
CA ARG A 23 -9.68 2.89 -20.90
C ARG A 23 -10.97 3.61 -20.50
N GLU A 24 -10.90 4.67 -19.69
CA GLU A 24 -12.05 5.55 -19.40
C GLU A 24 -12.60 6.20 -20.68
N LEU A 25 -11.72 6.49 -21.65
CA LEU A 25 -12.09 6.94 -22.99
C LEU A 25 -12.54 5.79 -23.91
N GLN A 26 -12.77 4.58 -23.38
CA GLN A 26 -13.24 3.40 -24.11
C GLN A 26 -12.29 2.97 -25.24
N VAL A 27 -10.98 3.10 -25.03
CA VAL A 27 -9.93 2.61 -25.92
C VAL A 27 -9.12 1.52 -25.23
N HIS A 28 -8.79 0.45 -25.96
CA HIS A 28 -7.96 -0.63 -25.42
C HIS A 28 -6.49 -0.19 -25.29
N SER A 29 -5.88 -0.44 -24.14
CA SER A 29 -4.46 -0.16 -23.89
C SER A 29 -3.74 -1.31 -23.18
N GLU A 30 -2.45 -1.42 -23.48
CA GLU A 30 -1.52 -2.37 -22.85
C GLU A 30 -0.19 -1.66 -22.49
N ILE A 31 0.41 -2.07 -21.38
CA ILE A 31 1.67 -1.50 -20.87
C ILE A 31 2.83 -2.41 -21.28
N PHE A 32 3.89 -1.81 -21.80
CA PHE A 32 5.10 -2.48 -22.26
C PHE A 32 6.36 -1.84 -21.66
N PRO A 33 7.46 -2.60 -21.52
CA PRO A 33 8.76 -2.03 -21.21
C PRO A 33 9.21 -1.00 -22.25
N LEU A 34 9.95 0.03 -21.82
CA LEU A 34 10.48 1.08 -22.70
C LEU A 34 11.34 0.55 -23.87
N ASN A 35 12.00 -0.60 -23.71
CA ASN A 35 12.85 -1.22 -24.72
C ASN A 35 12.09 -2.09 -25.75
N THR A 36 10.77 -2.00 -25.80
CA THR A 36 9.93 -2.75 -26.75
C THR A 36 10.07 -2.17 -28.16
N SER A 37 10.33 -3.03 -29.16
CA SER A 37 10.56 -2.58 -30.54
C SER A 37 9.29 -2.16 -31.29
N LEU A 38 9.41 -1.26 -32.26
CA LEU A 38 8.30 -0.86 -33.14
C LEU A 38 7.71 -2.05 -33.90
N ASN A 39 8.56 -2.97 -34.34
CA ASN A 39 8.15 -4.17 -35.09
C ASN A 39 7.24 -5.06 -34.25
N GLU A 40 7.58 -5.27 -32.98
CA GLU A 40 6.75 -6.03 -32.05
C GLU A 40 5.38 -5.37 -31.86
N LEU A 41 5.36 -4.05 -31.64
CA LEU A 41 4.11 -3.30 -31.46
C LEU A 41 3.20 -3.40 -32.71
N LYS A 42 3.78 -3.30 -33.90
CA LYS A 42 3.05 -3.47 -35.17
C LYS A 42 2.53 -4.88 -35.36
N GLN A 43 3.33 -5.91 -35.06
CA GLN A 43 2.93 -7.31 -35.15
C GLN A 43 1.75 -7.62 -34.23
N ARG A 44 1.73 -7.03 -33.03
CA ARG A 44 0.61 -7.13 -32.08
C ARG A 44 -0.61 -6.26 -32.47
N GLY A 45 -0.49 -5.44 -33.52
CA GLY A 45 -1.60 -4.67 -34.09
C GLY A 45 -1.90 -3.32 -33.43
N PHE A 46 -0.96 -2.78 -32.64
CA PHE A 46 -1.12 -1.45 -32.03
C PHE A 46 -1.13 -0.34 -33.10
N LYS A 47 -1.88 0.72 -32.82
CA LYS A 47 -2.14 1.83 -33.75
C LYS A 47 -1.62 3.18 -33.28
N ALA A 48 -1.24 3.29 -32.00
CA ALA A 48 -0.63 4.48 -31.42
C ALA A 48 0.23 4.08 -30.22
N ILE A 49 1.16 4.96 -29.87
CA ILE A 49 2.12 4.75 -28.78
C ILE A 49 2.05 5.95 -27.83
N ILE A 50 2.03 5.68 -26.53
CA ILE A 50 2.23 6.68 -25.48
C ILE A 50 3.50 6.31 -24.72
N ILE A 51 4.45 7.23 -24.61
CA ILE A 51 5.66 7.05 -23.79
C ILE A 51 5.42 7.77 -22.47
N SER A 52 5.46 7.03 -21.36
CA SER A 52 5.18 7.56 -20.03
C SER A 52 6.30 8.50 -19.54
N GLY A 53 6.04 9.17 -18.41
CA GLY A 53 7.09 9.87 -17.67
C GLY A 53 8.06 8.88 -16.99
N GLY A 54 9.02 9.42 -16.24
CA GLY A 54 9.94 8.64 -15.43
C GLY A 54 10.60 9.52 -14.37
N PRO A 55 11.08 8.96 -13.25
CA PRO A 55 11.86 9.70 -12.26
C PRO A 55 13.30 9.96 -12.72
N GLY A 56 13.74 9.29 -13.79
CA GLY A 56 15.07 9.41 -14.38
C GLY A 56 15.27 10.68 -15.19
N SER A 57 16.50 10.85 -15.66
CA SER A 57 16.96 11.95 -16.50
C SER A 57 17.51 11.34 -17.78
N VAL A 58 17.05 11.83 -18.94
CA VAL A 58 17.52 11.35 -20.25
C VAL A 58 19.01 11.60 -20.48
N LEU A 59 19.64 12.45 -19.66
CA LEU A 59 21.07 12.75 -19.69
C LEU A 59 21.89 11.69 -18.95
N ASP A 60 21.29 11.08 -17.92
CA ASP A 60 21.96 10.12 -17.02
C ASP A 60 21.61 8.66 -17.36
N ASP A 61 20.45 8.44 -17.96
CA ASP A 61 19.94 7.12 -18.29
C ASP A 61 20.58 6.54 -19.57
N ASP A 62 20.78 5.22 -19.57
CA ASP A 62 21.15 4.50 -20.79
C ASP A 62 19.94 4.33 -21.71
N ILE A 63 19.82 5.25 -22.66
CA ILE A 63 18.75 5.26 -23.66
C ILE A 63 19.01 4.34 -24.87
N SER A 64 20.15 3.64 -24.93
CA SER A 64 20.52 2.78 -26.07
C SER A 64 19.55 1.62 -26.30
N ALA A 65 18.82 1.23 -25.25
CA ALA A 65 17.81 0.19 -25.31
C ALA A 65 16.48 0.64 -25.94
N PHE A 66 16.26 1.95 -26.16
CA PHE A 66 15.05 2.45 -26.80
C PHE A 66 15.12 2.32 -28.32
N ASP A 67 14.07 1.77 -28.93
CA ASP A 67 13.98 1.65 -30.39
C ASP A 67 13.63 3.00 -31.05
N SER A 68 14.65 3.74 -31.47
CA SER A 68 14.51 5.03 -32.15
C SER A 68 13.59 5.01 -33.38
N LEU A 69 13.39 3.85 -34.01
CA LEU A 69 12.45 3.70 -35.13
C LEU A 69 11.02 4.06 -34.74
N ILE A 70 10.66 4.01 -33.46
CA ILE A 70 9.36 4.45 -32.94
C ILE A 70 9.10 5.93 -33.29
N LEU A 71 10.13 6.77 -33.29
CA LEU A 71 10.02 8.21 -33.57
C LEU A 71 10.15 8.53 -35.06
N GLU A 72 10.57 7.56 -35.86
CA GLU A 72 10.69 7.67 -37.32
C GLU A 72 9.56 6.92 -38.05
N GLY A 73 8.79 6.14 -37.31
CA GLY A 73 7.73 5.27 -37.80
C GLY A 73 6.46 6.02 -38.23
N ASP A 74 5.47 5.23 -38.65
CA ASP A 74 4.14 5.65 -39.11
C ASP A 74 3.08 5.67 -38.00
N LEU A 75 3.42 5.20 -36.80
CA LEU A 75 2.50 5.21 -35.66
C LEU A 75 2.55 6.57 -34.96
N PRO A 76 1.41 7.20 -34.65
CA PRO A 76 1.35 8.39 -33.81
C PRO A 76 1.94 8.13 -32.42
N VAL A 77 2.72 9.09 -31.92
CA VAL A 77 3.40 8.98 -30.61
C VAL A 77 3.06 10.19 -29.74
N LEU A 78 2.68 9.94 -28.48
CA LEU A 78 2.57 10.95 -27.43
C LEU A 78 3.62 10.70 -26.35
N GLY A 79 4.59 11.60 -26.19
CA GLY A 79 5.56 11.58 -25.09
C GLY A 79 5.11 12.46 -23.92
N ILE A 80 5.08 11.90 -22.70
CA ILE A 80 4.69 12.62 -21.48
C ILE A 80 5.90 12.78 -20.56
N CYS A 81 6.19 14.00 -20.14
CA CYS A 81 7.33 14.36 -19.28
C CYS A 81 8.66 13.78 -19.81
N TYR A 82 9.20 12.72 -19.19
CA TYR A 82 10.37 11.99 -19.70
C TYR A 82 10.21 11.56 -21.15
N GLY A 83 9.03 11.09 -21.56
CA GLY A 83 8.76 10.75 -22.96
C GLY A 83 8.95 11.93 -23.91
N MET A 84 8.53 13.15 -23.52
CA MET A 84 8.78 14.35 -24.32
C MET A 84 10.28 14.68 -24.39
N GLN A 85 11.00 14.55 -23.27
CA GLN A 85 12.43 14.81 -23.20
C GLN A 85 13.22 13.83 -24.06
N LEU A 86 12.87 12.54 -24.00
CA LEU A 86 13.47 11.47 -24.80
C LEU A 86 13.28 11.74 -26.29
N MET A 87 12.06 12.08 -26.71
CA MET A 87 11.78 12.47 -28.10
C MET A 87 12.62 13.67 -28.54
N ASN A 88 12.70 14.71 -27.72
CA ASN A 88 13.46 15.91 -28.03
C ASN A 88 14.96 15.62 -28.15
N TYR A 89 15.50 14.83 -27.20
CA TYR A 89 16.91 14.48 -27.14
C TYR A 89 17.33 13.61 -28.33
N LEU A 90 16.59 12.54 -28.63
CA LEU A 90 16.89 11.64 -29.75
C LEU A 90 16.77 12.33 -31.12
N ALA A 91 15.90 13.34 -31.24
CA ALA A 91 15.79 14.14 -32.46
C ALA A 91 16.86 15.24 -32.59
N GLY A 92 17.84 15.31 -31.68
CA GLY A 92 18.95 16.29 -31.72
C GLY A 92 18.67 17.62 -31.02
N GLY A 93 17.63 17.69 -30.20
CA GLY A 93 17.35 18.81 -29.29
C GLY A 93 18.29 18.85 -28.09
N LYS A 94 18.12 19.84 -27.22
CA LYS A 94 18.88 19.98 -25.96
C LYS A 94 17.95 19.86 -24.76
N VAL A 95 18.33 19.01 -23.82
CA VAL A 95 17.71 18.85 -22.49
C VAL A 95 18.75 19.23 -21.44
N GLU A 96 18.33 19.95 -20.40
CA GLU A 96 19.21 20.41 -19.31
C GLU A 96 18.48 20.24 -17.96
N HIS A 97 19.25 19.97 -16.90
CA HIS A 97 18.73 20.02 -15.54
C HIS A 97 18.26 21.45 -15.20
N ALA A 98 17.06 21.58 -14.65
CA ALA A 98 16.55 22.86 -14.18
C ALA A 98 17.22 23.25 -12.85
N THR A 99 17.38 24.55 -12.60
CA THR A 99 17.97 25.09 -11.34
C THR A 99 17.14 24.81 -10.09
N GLY A 100 15.94 24.25 -10.24
CA GLY A 100 15.08 23.77 -9.17
C GLY A 100 13.99 22.88 -9.74
N ARG A 101 13.60 21.83 -8.99
CA ARG A 101 12.53 20.91 -9.39
C ARG A 101 11.18 21.62 -9.37
N ARG A 102 10.43 21.51 -10.46
CA ARG A 102 9.09 22.10 -10.58
C ARG A 102 8.08 20.99 -10.33
N ASP A 103 7.50 20.97 -9.14
CA ASP A 103 6.42 20.05 -8.76
C ASP A 103 5.20 20.86 -8.30
N GLY A 104 4.14 20.90 -9.12
CA GLY A 104 2.93 21.64 -8.78
C GLY A 104 2.03 21.97 -9.96
N GLN A 105 0.89 22.61 -9.66
CA GLN A 105 0.00 23.14 -10.70
C GLN A 105 0.49 24.50 -11.18
N PHE A 106 0.66 24.63 -12.49
CA PHE A 106 1.04 25.87 -13.14
C PHE A 106 0.07 26.20 -14.28
N THR A 107 -0.03 27.48 -14.60
CA THR A 107 -0.81 27.93 -15.76
C THR A 107 0.13 27.99 -16.96
N VAL A 108 -0.22 27.28 -18.04
CA VAL A 108 0.58 27.20 -19.26
C VAL A 108 -0.20 27.76 -20.43
N LYS A 109 0.52 28.29 -21.42
CA LYS A 109 -0.05 28.77 -22.68
C LYS A 109 0.04 27.68 -23.73
N LEU A 110 -1.08 27.27 -24.32
CA LEU A 110 -1.16 26.20 -25.31
C LEU A 110 -1.60 26.74 -26.67
N ASP A 111 -1.04 26.21 -27.75
CA ASP A 111 -1.47 26.51 -29.12
C ASP A 111 -2.71 25.67 -29.48
N THR A 112 -3.88 26.29 -29.37
CA THR A 112 -5.18 25.67 -29.65
C THR A 112 -5.41 25.32 -31.12
N LYS A 113 -4.52 25.78 -32.03
CA LYS A 113 -4.51 25.33 -33.44
C LYS A 113 -3.90 23.94 -33.59
N SER A 114 -3.08 23.50 -32.64
CA SER A 114 -2.57 22.13 -32.61
C SER A 114 -3.72 21.14 -32.45
N PRO A 115 -3.78 20.05 -33.25
CA PRO A 115 -4.81 19.02 -33.08
C PRO A 115 -4.89 18.45 -31.67
N LEU A 116 -3.76 18.41 -30.95
CA LEU A 116 -3.67 17.93 -29.57
C LEU A 116 -4.45 18.79 -28.57
N PHE A 117 -4.53 20.10 -28.80
CA PHE A 117 -5.17 21.08 -27.91
C PHE A 117 -6.48 21.64 -28.49
N SER A 118 -7.02 20.99 -29.52
CA SER A 118 -8.27 21.38 -30.15
C SER A 118 -9.43 21.32 -29.15
N GLY A 119 -10.12 22.46 -28.98
CA GLY A 119 -11.25 22.61 -28.05
C GLY A 119 -10.88 23.02 -26.62
N LEU A 120 -9.62 23.32 -26.36
CA LEU A 120 -9.14 23.85 -25.07
C LEU A 120 -9.04 25.38 -25.11
N GLU A 121 -8.88 25.98 -23.92
CA GLU A 121 -8.53 27.40 -23.82
C GLU A 121 -7.03 27.61 -24.08
N SER A 122 -6.65 28.84 -24.40
CA SER A 122 -5.23 29.18 -24.64
C SER A 122 -4.39 29.15 -23.37
N GLU A 123 -5.02 29.27 -22.20
CA GLU A 123 -4.37 29.18 -20.89
C GLU A 123 -5.01 28.04 -20.10
N GLU A 124 -4.20 27.07 -19.69
CA GLU A 124 -4.67 25.85 -19.03
C GLU A 124 -3.88 25.61 -17.74
N LYS A 125 -4.55 25.06 -16.71
CA LYS A 125 -3.90 24.61 -15.49
C LYS A 125 -3.46 23.16 -15.61
N VAL A 126 -2.16 22.93 -15.50
CA VAL A 126 -1.54 21.60 -15.69
C VAL A 126 -0.61 21.26 -14.54
N LEU A 127 -0.42 19.96 -14.27
CA LEU A 127 0.57 19.47 -13.32
C LEU A 127 1.93 19.32 -14.01
N LEU A 128 2.90 20.14 -13.61
CA LEU A 128 4.31 19.95 -13.96
C LEU A 128 5.02 19.25 -12.81
N THR A 129 5.73 18.17 -13.11
CA THR A 129 6.59 17.42 -12.19
C THR A 129 7.85 17.01 -12.92
N HIS A 130 8.84 17.91 -13.00
CA HIS A 130 10.07 17.68 -13.74
C HIS A 130 11.29 18.30 -13.06
N GLY A 131 12.41 17.57 -13.13
CA GLY A 131 13.75 18.07 -12.78
C GLY A 131 14.50 18.64 -13.98
N ASP A 132 14.15 18.19 -15.19
CA ASP A 132 14.81 18.57 -16.44
C ASP A 132 13.88 19.36 -17.35
N GLN A 133 14.44 20.10 -18.29
CA GLN A 133 13.70 20.91 -19.25
C GLN A 133 14.31 20.86 -20.65
N CYS A 134 13.47 20.92 -21.68
CA CYS A 134 13.91 21.06 -23.06
C CYS A 134 14.25 22.54 -23.34
N THR A 135 15.52 22.87 -23.59
CA THR A 135 15.97 24.25 -23.87
C THR A 135 16.21 24.53 -25.34
N LYS A 136 16.42 23.48 -26.16
CA LYS A 136 16.46 23.59 -27.61
C LYS A 136 15.57 22.52 -28.23
N VAL A 137 14.67 22.96 -29.11
CA VAL A 137 13.80 22.08 -29.90
C VAL A 137 14.46 21.86 -31.27
N PRO A 138 14.55 20.61 -31.77
CA PRO A 138 15.23 20.29 -33.02
C PRO A 138 14.42 20.69 -34.26
N ASP A 139 15.09 20.72 -35.41
CA ASP A 139 14.48 21.10 -36.67
C ASP A 139 13.31 20.18 -37.06
N GLY A 140 12.24 20.78 -37.56
CA GLY A 140 11.00 20.09 -37.92
C GLY A 140 10.04 19.84 -36.75
N TYR A 141 10.42 20.15 -35.51
CA TYR A 141 9.48 20.26 -34.39
C TYR A 141 9.01 21.70 -34.20
N HIS A 142 7.75 21.86 -33.79
CA HIS A 142 7.13 23.13 -33.46
C HIS A 142 6.77 23.16 -31.97
N ILE A 143 7.08 24.27 -31.30
CA ILE A 143 6.64 24.52 -29.93
C ILE A 143 5.15 24.84 -29.96
N ILE A 144 4.36 24.02 -29.26
CA ILE A 144 2.90 24.16 -29.16
C ILE A 144 2.42 24.44 -27.73
N GLY A 145 3.34 24.63 -26.78
CA GLY A 145 2.99 25.07 -25.43
C GLY A 145 4.19 25.65 -24.66
N LYS A 146 3.93 26.67 -23.84
CA LYS A 146 4.93 27.38 -23.04
C LYS A 146 4.48 27.68 -21.60
N GLU A 147 5.44 27.73 -20.68
CA GLU A 147 5.30 28.27 -19.33
C GLU A 147 6.35 29.38 -19.15
N GLY A 148 5.94 30.65 -19.19
CA GLY A 148 6.89 31.74 -19.38
C GLY A 148 7.71 31.55 -20.66
N ASP A 149 9.03 31.46 -20.51
CA ASP A 149 9.96 31.16 -21.60
C ASP A 149 10.26 29.65 -21.77
N GLY A 150 9.82 28.81 -20.83
CA GLY A 150 10.04 27.36 -20.85
C GLY A 150 9.15 26.64 -21.86
N VAL A 151 9.71 25.63 -22.53
CA VAL A 151 8.98 24.77 -23.48
C VAL A 151 8.26 23.66 -22.72
N VAL A 152 6.93 23.62 -22.80
CA VAL A 152 6.12 22.59 -22.12
C VAL A 152 5.33 21.70 -23.08
N ALA A 153 5.31 22.00 -24.38
CA ALA A 153 4.78 21.08 -25.38
C ALA A 153 5.42 21.29 -26.77
N ILE A 154 5.65 20.20 -27.48
CA ILE A 154 6.23 20.16 -28.83
C ILE A 154 5.42 19.24 -29.75
N SER A 155 5.51 19.46 -31.06
CA SER A 155 4.91 18.55 -32.04
C SER A 155 5.70 18.51 -33.34
N LYS A 156 5.60 17.39 -34.05
CA LYS A 156 6.07 17.21 -35.42
C LYS A 156 4.92 16.61 -36.23
N SER A 157 4.09 17.48 -36.78
CA SER A 157 2.76 17.13 -37.29
C SER A 157 2.78 16.14 -38.46
N ASN A 158 3.82 16.18 -39.31
CA ASN A 158 3.97 15.27 -40.45
C ASN A 158 4.18 13.81 -40.03
N LEU A 159 4.80 13.57 -38.87
CA LEU A 159 4.99 12.23 -38.28
C LEU A 159 4.00 11.96 -37.13
N LYS A 160 3.06 12.88 -36.87
CA LYS A 160 2.09 12.80 -35.76
C LYS A 160 2.75 12.54 -34.40
N LEU A 161 3.91 13.15 -34.16
CA LEU A 161 4.61 13.10 -32.88
C LEU A 161 4.21 14.30 -32.03
N TYR A 162 3.89 14.06 -30.78
CA TYR A 162 3.44 15.07 -29.83
C TYR A 162 4.10 14.84 -28.47
N GLY A 163 4.58 15.90 -27.83
CA GLY A 163 5.22 15.84 -26.53
C GLY A 163 4.66 16.88 -25.59
N VAL A 164 4.42 16.51 -24.32
CA VAL A 164 4.00 17.41 -23.25
C VAL A 164 4.88 17.21 -22.01
N GLN A 165 5.30 18.30 -21.36
CA GLN A 165 6.15 18.28 -20.16
C GLN A 165 5.33 18.12 -18.87
N PHE A 166 4.01 18.26 -18.96
CA PHE A 166 3.04 18.06 -17.89
C PHE A 166 2.32 16.72 -18.04
N HIS A 167 1.63 16.29 -16.99
CA HIS A 167 0.91 15.01 -16.94
C HIS A 167 -0.58 15.21 -17.26
N PRO A 168 -1.07 14.90 -18.48
CA PRO A 168 -2.50 14.97 -18.82
C PRO A 168 -3.34 13.85 -18.16
N GLU A 169 -2.73 12.81 -17.62
CA GLU A 169 -3.41 11.65 -17.04
C GLU A 169 -3.94 11.88 -15.61
N VAL A 170 -3.44 12.92 -14.93
CA VAL A 170 -3.77 13.23 -13.53
C VAL A 170 -4.92 14.22 -13.41
N ASN A 171 -5.72 14.11 -12.35
CA ASN A 171 -6.84 15.03 -12.08
C ASN A 171 -6.41 16.49 -11.88
N LEU A 172 -5.14 16.72 -11.52
CA LEU A 172 -4.60 18.07 -11.34
C LEU A 172 -4.42 18.80 -12.68
N THR A 173 -4.46 18.10 -13.81
CA THR A 173 -4.56 18.70 -15.14
C THR A 173 -6.02 18.68 -15.58
N LEU A 174 -6.74 19.78 -15.38
CA LEU A 174 -8.21 19.82 -15.44
C LEU A 174 -8.78 19.29 -16.77
N ASN A 175 -8.18 19.71 -17.89
CA ASN A 175 -8.58 19.31 -19.23
C ASN A 175 -7.71 18.18 -19.82
N GLY A 176 -7.01 17.42 -18.98
CA GLY A 176 -6.11 16.36 -19.40
C GLY A 176 -6.80 15.22 -20.16
N SER A 177 -8.03 14.86 -19.78
CA SER A 177 -8.84 13.88 -20.50
C SER A 177 -9.16 14.31 -21.94
N ALA A 178 -9.40 15.60 -22.17
CA ALA A 178 -9.62 16.14 -23.50
C ALA A 178 -8.34 16.10 -24.37
N ILE A 179 -7.16 16.34 -23.77
CA ILE A 179 -5.86 16.20 -24.44
C ILE A 179 -5.64 14.75 -24.89
N LEU A 180 -5.85 13.78 -23.98
CA LEU A 180 -5.75 12.36 -24.31
C LEU A 180 -6.78 11.96 -25.39
N GLY A 181 -8.03 12.43 -25.27
CA GLY A 181 -9.06 12.18 -26.29
C GLY A 181 -8.70 12.73 -27.66
N ASN A 182 -8.13 13.95 -27.73
CA ASN A 182 -7.64 14.51 -28.99
C ASN A 182 -6.53 13.64 -29.62
N PHE A 183 -5.59 13.15 -28.81
CA PHE A 183 -4.57 12.23 -29.30
C PHE A 183 -5.15 10.92 -29.81
N LEU A 184 -6.01 10.27 -29.03
CA LEU A 184 -6.58 8.96 -29.37
C LEU A 184 -7.50 9.01 -30.59
N PHE A 185 -8.41 9.98 -30.64
CA PHE A 185 -9.46 10.02 -31.66
C PHE A 185 -9.07 10.86 -32.87
N LYS A 186 -8.64 12.11 -32.67
CA LYS A 186 -8.38 13.04 -33.79
C LYS A 186 -7.05 12.74 -34.48
N ILE A 187 -6.01 12.40 -33.72
CA ILE A 187 -4.65 12.19 -34.24
C ILE A 187 -4.45 10.73 -34.66
N ALA A 188 -4.75 9.80 -33.75
CA ALA A 188 -4.56 8.37 -33.99
C ALA A 188 -5.71 7.68 -34.74
N GLY A 189 -6.88 8.32 -34.83
CA GLY A 189 -8.02 7.76 -35.58
C GLY A 189 -8.59 6.50 -34.94
N LEU A 190 -8.44 6.35 -33.62
CA LEU A 190 -9.03 5.23 -32.88
C LEU A 190 -10.53 5.45 -32.70
N GLU A 191 -11.24 4.37 -32.35
CA GLU A 191 -12.67 4.40 -32.06
C GLU A 191 -12.92 3.99 -30.61
N ALA A 192 -13.96 4.56 -30.00
CA ALA A 192 -14.42 4.24 -28.65
C ALA A 192 -15.20 2.91 -28.63
N ASN A 193 -14.50 1.81 -28.87
CA ASN A 193 -15.08 0.45 -29.01
C ASN A 193 -14.71 -0.50 -27.87
N PHE A 194 -13.95 -0.05 -26.87
CA PHE A 194 -13.58 -0.84 -25.70
C PHE A 194 -14.57 -0.61 -24.55
N LYS A 195 -15.85 -0.90 -24.80
CA LYS A 195 -16.94 -0.67 -23.84
C LYS A 195 -16.97 -1.75 -22.76
N ILE A 196 -17.49 -1.38 -21.60
CA ILE A 196 -17.49 -2.26 -20.43
C ILE A 196 -18.50 -3.41 -20.57
N GLU A 197 -19.61 -3.18 -21.26
CA GLU A 197 -20.64 -4.17 -21.58
C GLU A 197 -20.10 -5.27 -22.48
N ASP A 198 -19.43 -4.88 -23.59
CA ASP A 198 -18.84 -5.81 -24.53
C ASP A 198 -17.75 -6.68 -23.86
N ARG A 199 -16.96 -6.08 -22.97
CA ARG A 199 -15.94 -6.78 -22.17
C ARG A 199 -16.54 -7.73 -21.14
N LEU A 200 -17.68 -7.38 -20.53
CA LEU A 200 -18.40 -8.29 -19.65
C LEU A 200 -18.86 -9.54 -20.41
N ASP A 201 -19.45 -9.35 -21.60
CA ASP A 201 -19.90 -10.45 -22.45
C ASP A 201 -18.72 -11.32 -22.92
N GLU A 202 -17.60 -10.70 -23.32
CA GLU A 202 -16.37 -11.43 -23.65
C GLU A 202 -15.83 -12.21 -22.45
N CYS A 203 -15.82 -11.62 -21.25
CA CYS A 203 -15.39 -12.27 -20.02
C CYS A 203 -16.28 -13.48 -19.69
N ILE A 204 -17.60 -13.33 -19.81
CA ILE A 204 -18.57 -14.41 -19.61
C ILE A 204 -18.32 -15.54 -20.60
N LYS A 205 -18.08 -15.20 -21.88
CA LYS A 205 -17.78 -16.17 -22.94
C LYS A 205 -16.47 -16.92 -22.65
N LYS A 206 -15.38 -16.22 -22.38
CA LYS A 206 -14.08 -16.81 -22.02
C LYS A 206 -14.19 -17.72 -20.80
N MET A 207 -14.97 -17.33 -19.80
CA MET A 207 -15.19 -18.15 -18.61
C MET A 207 -15.93 -19.44 -18.96
N LYS A 208 -16.99 -19.38 -19.77
CA LYS A 208 -17.71 -20.59 -20.24
C LYS A 208 -16.78 -21.55 -20.99
N GLU A 209 -16.00 -21.03 -21.94
CA GLU A 209 -15.07 -21.82 -22.74
C GLU A 209 -13.96 -22.44 -21.87
N SER A 210 -13.39 -21.66 -20.95
CA SER A 210 -12.33 -22.12 -20.07
C SER A 210 -12.81 -23.14 -19.05
N VAL A 211 -14.03 -22.98 -18.51
CA VAL A 211 -14.57 -23.88 -17.48
C VAL A 211 -15.06 -25.18 -18.11
N GLY A 212 -15.79 -25.11 -19.23
CA GLY A 212 -16.52 -26.25 -19.80
C GLY A 212 -17.55 -26.79 -18.80
N ASP A 213 -17.55 -28.10 -18.59
CA ASP A 213 -18.45 -28.78 -17.64
C ASP A 213 -17.84 -28.97 -16.23
N ARG A 214 -16.64 -28.42 -15.98
CA ARG A 214 -15.96 -28.56 -14.69
C ARG A 214 -16.68 -27.80 -13.59
N LYS A 215 -16.47 -28.24 -12.34
CA LYS A 215 -16.94 -27.51 -11.15
C LYS A 215 -15.98 -26.36 -10.85
N VAL A 216 -16.52 -25.26 -10.35
CA VAL A 216 -15.79 -24.05 -10.01
C VAL A 216 -16.05 -23.68 -8.57
N LEU A 217 -14.97 -23.50 -7.82
CA LEU A 217 -14.96 -23.08 -6.44
C LEU A 217 -14.70 -21.57 -6.36
N PHE A 218 -15.58 -20.85 -5.66
CA PHE A 218 -15.44 -19.43 -5.36
C PHE A 218 -15.20 -19.23 -3.86
N MET A 219 -14.11 -18.55 -3.52
CA MET A 219 -13.82 -18.13 -2.14
C MET A 219 -14.21 -16.66 -1.97
N LEU A 220 -15.34 -16.42 -1.32
CA LEU A 220 -15.93 -15.09 -1.16
C LEU A 220 -15.36 -14.42 0.09
N SER A 221 -14.70 -13.26 -0.07
CA SER A 221 -14.19 -12.48 1.06
C SER A 221 -15.21 -11.49 1.61
N GLY A 222 -16.28 -11.19 0.85
CA GLY A 222 -17.25 -10.14 1.18
C GLY A 222 -16.89 -8.77 0.56
N GLY A 223 -15.68 -8.65 0.01
CA GLY A 223 -15.25 -7.49 -0.77
C GLY A 223 -15.82 -7.51 -2.19
N ILE A 224 -15.96 -6.32 -2.78
CA ILE A 224 -16.55 -6.11 -4.11
C ILE A 224 -15.97 -7.02 -5.20
N ASP A 225 -14.67 -7.23 -5.25
CA ASP A 225 -14.03 -8.01 -6.32
C ASP A 225 -14.49 -9.48 -6.28
N SER A 226 -14.52 -10.07 -5.09
CA SER A 226 -15.01 -11.44 -4.90
C SER A 226 -16.51 -11.57 -5.22
N THR A 227 -17.31 -10.55 -4.88
CA THR A 227 -18.75 -10.52 -5.14
C THR A 227 -19.05 -10.37 -6.64
N VAL A 228 -18.36 -9.45 -7.33
CA VAL A 228 -18.49 -9.27 -8.79
C VAL A 228 -18.01 -10.51 -9.52
N CYS A 229 -16.88 -11.09 -9.11
CA CYS A 229 -16.36 -12.33 -9.68
C CYS A 229 -17.38 -13.48 -9.57
N ALA A 230 -18.02 -13.65 -8.41
CA ALA A 230 -19.09 -14.62 -8.23
C ALA A 230 -20.33 -14.32 -9.09
N ALA A 231 -20.73 -13.05 -9.21
CA ALA A 231 -21.85 -12.65 -10.08
C ALA A 231 -21.57 -12.92 -11.57
N ILE A 232 -20.34 -12.68 -12.05
CA ILE A 232 -19.89 -13.09 -13.40
C ILE A 232 -19.98 -14.62 -13.53
N GLY A 233 -19.43 -15.34 -12.56
CA GLY A 233 -19.47 -16.81 -12.49
C GLY A 233 -20.89 -17.36 -12.60
N ARG A 234 -21.84 -16.76 -11.89
CA ARG A 234 -23.25 -17.13 -11.94
C ARG A 234 -23.90 -16.89 -13.30
N ARG A 235 -23.55 -15.78 -13.96
CA ARG A 235 -24.05 -15.45 -15.29
C ARG A 235 -23.45 -16.37 -16.37
N ALA A 236 -22.22 -16.82 -16.15
CA ALA A 236 -21.49 -17.70 -17.05
C ALA A 236 -21.85 -19.17 -16.90
N LEU A 237 -22.02 -19.66 -15.67
CA LEU A 237 -22.07 -21.10 -15.35
C LEU A 237 -23.44 -21.52 -14.83
N LYS A 238 -23.70 -22.83 -14.88
CA LYS A 238 -24.90 -23.42 -14.30
C LYS A 238 -24.78 -23.48 -12.77
N PRO A 239 -25.88 -23.36 -11.99
CA PRO A 239 -25.84 -23.41 -10.53
C PRO A 239 -25.11 -24.64 -9.97
N GLU A 240 -25.25 -25.81 -10.62
CA GLU A 240 -24.67 -27.07 -10.17
C GLU A 240 -23.14 -27.14 -10.35
N GLN A 241 -22.59 -26.25 -11.19
CA GLN A 241 -21.15 -26.13 -11.39
C GLN A 241 -20.51 -25.24 -10.32
N ILE A 242 -21.27 -24.43 -9.59
CA ILE A 242 -20.76 -23.40 -8.71
C ILE A 242 -20.78 -23.87 -7.26
N THR A 243 -19.61 -23.90 -6.63
CA THR A 243 -19.48 -24.01 -5.18
C THR A 243 -18.97 -22.68 -4.64
N ALA A 244 -19.81 -21.88 -3.99
CA ALA A 244 -19.41 -20.62 -3.39
C ALA A 244 -19.30 -20.75 -1.86
N ILE A 245 -18.17 -20.32 -1.29
CA ILE A 245 -17.88 -20.44 0.15
C ILE A 245 -17.53 -19.06 0.69
N HIS A 246 -18.21 -18.63 1.75
CA HIS A 246 -17.87 -17.43 2.50
C HIS A 246 -17.43 -17.83 3.92
N ILE A 247 -16.17 -17.54 4.26
CA ILE A 247 -15.63 -17.78 5.60
C ILE A 247 -15.67 -16.47 6.37
N ASN A 248 -16.50 -16.39 7.41
CA ASN A 248 -16.45 -15.31 8.37
C ASN A 248 -15.31 -15.55 9.36
N ASN A 249 -14.34 -14.63 9.35
CA ASN A 249 -13.17 -14.68 10.22
C ASN A 249 -13.39 -14.00 11.59
N GLY A 250 -14.59 -13.44 11.84
CA GLY A 250 -14.92 -12.71 13.07
C GLY A 250 -14.49 -11.24 13.08
N PHE A 251 -13.79 -10.76 12.06
CA PHE A 251 -13.27 -9.39 11.96
C PHE A 251 -13.91 -8.59 10.83
N MET A 252 -15.08 -9.02 10.35
CA MET A 252 -15.87 -8.31 9.34
C MET A 252 -16.59 -7.09 9.91
N ARG A 253 -17.00 -6.14 9.05
CA ARG A 253 -17.84 -5.01 9.48
C ARG A 253 -19.26 -5.49 9.79
N LYS A 254 -20.02 -4.66 10.50
CA LYS A 254 -21.40 -4.95 10.90
C LYS A 254 -22.26 -5.22 9.66
N LYS A 255 -22.98 -6.35 9.63
CA LYS A 255 -23.90 -6.77 8.55
C LYS A 255 -23.26 -6.95 7.17
N GLU A 256 -21.92 -6.89 7.04
CA GLU A 256 -21.25 -6.92 5.74
C GLU A 256 -21.34 -8.31 5.10
N SER A 257 -21.12 -9.37 5.87
CA SER A 257 -21.28 -10.76 5.42
C SER A 257 -22.74 -11.03 5.04
N ASP A 258 -23.70 -10.69 5.90
CA ASP A 258 -25.13 -10.95 5.69
C ASP A 258 -25.63 -10.29 4.40
N SER A 259 -25.36 -8.99 4.23
CA SER A 259 -25.78 -8.25 3.03
C SER A 259 -25.12 -8.76 1.75
N THR A 260 -23.87 -9.24 1.82
CA THR A 260 -23.20 -9.85 0.66
C THR A 260 -23.84 -11.17 0.28
N ILE A 261 -24.15 -12.00 1.28
CA ILE A 261 -24.81 -13.29 1.07
C ILE A 261 -26.22 -13.07 0.51
N GLU A 262 -26.98 -12.14 1.08
CA GLU A 262 -28.33 -11.81 0.61
C GLU A 262 -28.31 -11.33 -0.84
N ALA A 263 -27.37 -10.45 -1.21
CA ALA A 263 -27.25 -9.94 -2.56
C ALA A 263 -26.90 -11.03 -3.59
N LEU A 264 -26.01 -11.95 -3.23
CA LEU A 264 -25.62 -13.06 -4.10
C LEU A 264 -26.71 -14.15 -4.16
N ASN A 265 -27.41 -14.42 -3.06
CA ASN A 265 -28.57 -15.32 -3.05
C ASN A 265 -29.68 -14.82 -3.98
N LYS A 266 -29.90 -13.49 -4.07
CA LYS A 266 -30.83 -12.88 -5.05
C LYS A 266 -30.43 -13.10 -6.51
N LEU A 267 -29.20 -13.52 -6.77
CA LEU A 267 -28.70 -13.93 -8.09
C LEU A 267 -28.74 -15.46 -8.28
N ASP A 268 -29.45 -16.20 -7.41
CA ASP A 268 -29.51 -17.66 -7.39
C ASP A 268 -28.14 -18.34 -7.19
N LEU A 269 -27.24 -17.72 -6.41
CA LEU A 269 -26.03 -18.37 -5.92
C LEU A 269 -26.28 -18.94 -4.54
N ASN A 270 -26.14 -20.25 -4.38
CA ASN A 270 -26.12 -20.87 -3.06
C ASN A 270 -24.74 -20.73 -2.43
N ILE A 271 -24.66 -20.03 -1.31
CA ILE A 271 -23.40 -19.74 -0.63
C ILE A 271 -23.32 -20.58 0.64
N LYS A 272 -22.27 -21.40 0.75
CA LYS A 272 -21.92 -22.05 2.00
C LYS A 272 -21.26 -21.02 2.93
N TYR A 273 -22.03 -20.56 3.90
CA TYR A 273 -21.54 -19.70 4.97
C TYR A 273 -20.85 -20.52 6.07
N ILE A 274 -19.66 -20.09 6.48
CA ILE A 274 -18.87 -20.74 7.53
C ILE A 274 -18.50 -19.70 8.56
N ASP A 275 -19.13 -19.80 9.72
CA ASP A 275 -18.73 -18.99 10.87
C ASP A 275 -17.53 -19.64 11.55
N ALA A 276 -16.35 -19.08 11.28
CA ALA A 276 -15.10 -19.50 11.91
C ALA A 276 -14.61 -18.49 12.96
N SER A 277 -15.44 -17.52 13.37
CA SER A 277 -15.03 -16.41 14.24
C SER A 277 -14.26 -16.87 15.48
N LEU A 278 -14.78 -17.87 16.20
CA LEU A 278 -14.11 -18.42 17.39
C LEU A 278 -12.76 -19.11 17.08
N ARG A 279 -12.64 -19.74 15.91
CA ARG A 279 -11.41 -20.41 15.46
C ARG A 279 -10.32 -19.39 15.15
N PHE A 280 -10.69 -18.24 14.58
CA PHE A 280 -9.75 -17.15 14.34
C PHE A 280 -9.34 -16.48 15.65
N GLN A 281 -10.29 -16.22 16.54
CA GLN A 281 -9.99 -15.62 17.85
C GLN A 281 -9.05 -16.49 18.70
N THR A 282 -9.27 -17.80 18.70
CA THR A 282 -8.41 -18.75 19.42
C THR A 282 -7.24 -19.27 18.58
N GLY A 283 -7.06 -18.72 17.38
CA GLY A 283 -6.08 -19.17 16.40
C GLY A 283 -4.65 -19.03 16.89
N MET A 284 -3.84 -20.05 16.57
CA MET A 284 -2.41 -20.07 16.82
C MET A 284 -1.66 -20.52 15.56
N THR A 285 -0.44 -20.03 15.37
CA THR A 285 0.50 -20.51 14.34
C THR A 285 1.90 -20.64 14.90
N THR A 286 2.91 -20.93 14.06
CA THR A 286 4.31 -21.10 14.48
C THR A 286 5.26 -20.29 13.60
N TYR A 287 6.23 -19.59 14.21
CA TYR A 287 7.41 -19.07 13.51
C TYR A 287 8.46 -20.15 13.37
N GLN A 288 9.08 -20.24 12.20
CA GLN A 288 10.33 -20.96 11.99
C GLN A 288 11.50 -20.00 12.16
N VAL A 289 12.22 -20.13 13.27
CA VAL A 289 13.43 -19.33 13.53
C VAL A 289 14.65 -20.21 13.33
N ALA A 290 15.52 -19.85 12.40
CA ALA A 290 16.83 -20.46 12.27
C ALA A 290 17.71 -19.98 13.43
N VAL A 291 18.01 -20.85 14.37
CA VAL A 291 18.89 -20.60 15.52
C VAL A 291 20.27 -21.15 15.19
N ASP A 292 21.27 -20.29 15.25
CA ASP A 292 22.66 -20.71 15.25
C ASP A 292 23.04 -21.15 16.65
N THR A 293 23.21 -22.46 16.82
CA THR A 293 23.51 -23.06 18.13
C THR A 293 24.94 -22.80 18.61
N SER A 294 25.81 -22.22 17.78
CA SER A 294 27.17 -21.84 18.17
C SER A 294 27.21 -20.81 19.32
N ALA A 295 26.21 -19.92 19.39
CA ALA A 295 26.09 -18.89 20.44
C ALA A 295 25.53 -19.43 21.78
N LEU A 296 25.01 -20.66 21.80
CA LEU A 296 24.45 -21.32 22.99
C LEU A 296 25.47 -22.24 23.69
N ALA A 297 26.70 -22.31 23.19
CA ALA A 297 27.77 -23.08 23.82
C ALA A 297 28.06 -22.52 25.24
N PRO A 298 28.20 -23.38 26.27
CA PRO A 298 28.65 -22.94 27.58
C PRO A 298 29.97 -22.18 27.46
N ALA A 299 30.10 -21.05 28.17
CA ALA A 299 31.31 -20.21 28.14
C ALA A 299 32.61 -20.98 28.50
N SER A 300 32.49 -22.16 29.11
CA SER A 300 33.60 -23.07 29.41
C SER A 300 34.22 -23.77 28.19
N LEU A 301 33.60 -23.70 27.00
CA LEU A 301 34.07 -24.35 25.76
C LEU A 301 34.57 -23.37 24.70
N LEU A 302 34.54 -22.06 24.96
CA LEU A 302 35.15 -21.08 24.07
C LEU A 302 36.68 -21.11 24.26
N SER A 303 37.38 -21.81 23.36
CA SER A 303 38.84 -21.75 23.30
C SER A 303 39.28 -20.29 23.17
N LYS A 304 40.15 -19.82 24.09
CA LYS A 304 40.85 -18.53 23.98
C LYS A 304 41.55 -18.51 22.62
N SER A 305 41.00 -17.76 21.67
CA SER A 305 41.69 -17.50 20.41
C SER A 305 42.92 -16.64 20.72
N SER A 306 44.04 -17.15 20.25
CA SER A 306 45.40 -16.63 20.41
C SER A 306 45.52 -15.18 19.93
N GLN A 307 45.89 -14.28 20.84
CA GLN A 307 46.55 -13.03 20.48
C GLN A 307 47.88 -13.35 19.80
N GLY A 308 48.10 -12.76 18.63
CA GLY A 308 49.37 -12.82 17.91
C GLY A 308 50.50 -12.14 18.67
N SER A 309 51.53 -12.92 18.95
CA SER A 309 52.97 -12.57 18.96
C SER A 309 53.43 -11.20 19.47
N SER A 310 54.13 -11.23 20.62
CA SER A 310 55.43 -10.56 20.77
C SER A 310 56.34 -11.37 21.71
N SER A 311 57.39 -11.93 21.11
CA SER A 311 58.66 -12.47 21.64
C SER A 311 58.98 -12.39 23.15
N SER A 312 59.39 -13.52 23.75
CA SER A 312 60.78 -13.82 24.16
C SER A 312 60.90 -14.99 25.16
N GLY A 313 61.75 -15.98 24.86
CA GLY A 313 62.63 -16.64 25.86
C GLY A 313 62.20 -17.96 26.54
N GLU A 314 62.99 -19.01 26.24
CA GLU A 314 63.44 -20.14 27.10
C GLU A 314 62.38 -21.18 27.56
N GLY A 315 62.45 -22.46 27.14
CA GLY A 315 63.25 -23.56 27.74
C GLY A 315 62.49 -24.16 28.94
N VAL A 316 62.18 -25.45 29.13
CA VAL A 316 62.90 -26.72 28.96
C VAL A 316 61.91 -27.87 29.37
N GLU A 317 62.04 -29.02 28.71
CA GLU A 317 61.74 -30.44 29.08
C GLU A 317 60.45 -30.94 29.78
N SER A 318 60.03 -32.12 29.29
CA SER A 318 59.06 -33.13 29.80
C SER A 318 59.61 -33.86 31.06
N PRO A 319 59.10 -35.03 31.55
CA PRO A 319 57.98 -35.88 31.14
C PRO A 319 57.14 -36.50 32.29
N ASN A 320 56.07 -37.23 31.97
CA ASN A 320 55.95 -38.65 32.36
C ASN A 320 54.63 -39.29 31.87
N THR A 321 54.82 -40.39 31.16
CA THR A 321 53.85 -41.42 30.74
C THR A 321 53.66 -42.48 31.83
N MET A 322 52.46 -43.05 31.93
CA MET A 322 52.26 -44.46 32.32
C MET A 322 51.07 -45.04 31.55
N GLU A 323 51.32 -46.13 30.84
CA GLU A 323 50.34 -47.06 30.28
C GLU A 323 50.16 -48.26 31.23
N ILE A 324 48.98 -48.90 31.19
CA ILE A 324 48.79 -50.30 31.60
C ILE A 324 47.79 -50.98 30.64
N ASP A 325 48.21 -52.16 30.13
CA ASP A 325 47.54 -53.23 29.36
C ASP A 325 46.22 -53.74 30.02
N GLY A 326 45.28 -54.48 29.42
CA GLY A 326 45.16 -55.29 28.20
C GLY A 326 44.30 -56.52 28.54
N ASN A 327 43.37 -56.97 27.67
CA ASN A 327 43.04 -58.40 27.49
C ASN A 327 42.11 -58.70 26.28
N GLU A 328 42.36 -59.85 25.65
CA GLU A 328 41.89 -60.33 24.34
C GLU A 328 40.70 -61.32 24.40
N ASN A 329 39.90 -61.45 23.31
CA ASN A 329 39.76 -62.70 22.51
C ASN A 329 38.66 -62.70 21.41
N HIS A 330 39.10 -62.94 20.16
CA HIS A 330 38.57 -63.74 19.00
C HIS A 330 37.04 -63.81 18.66
N ASN A 331 36.56 -63.81 17.39
CA ASN A 331 37.08 -64.35 16.12
C ASN A 331 36.33 -63.86 14.83
N SER A 332 37.13 -63.62 13.75
CA SER A 332 36.96 -63.79 12.26
C SER A 332 35.65 -63.55 11.46
N ASN A 333 35.63 -63.20 10.15
CA ASN A 333 36.39 -62.33 9.24
C ASN A 333 35.67 -62.33 7.86
N SER A 334 35.36 -61.18 7.23
CA SER A 334 35.46 -60.97 5.75
C SER A 334 35.18 -59.51 5.31
N LEU A 335 36.29 -58.81 4.97
CA LEU A 335 36.56 -57.89 3.84
C LEU A 335 35.57 -56.75 3.49
N SER A 336 35.93 -55.48 3.24
CA SER A 336 37.10 -54.61 3.48
C SER A 336 36.78 -53.23 2.86
N ASN A 337 36.86 -52.12 3.62
CA ASN A 337 37.79 -51.00 3.37
C ASN A 337 37.46 -49.70 4.12
N SER A 338 38.48 -49.27 4.89
CA SER A 338 38.84 -47.93 5.35
C SER A 338 37.83 -47.10 6.16
N SER A 339 37.90 -47.19 7.48
CA SER A 339 37.58 -46.09 8.39
C SER A 339 38.82 -45.77 9.25
N SER A 340 39.50 -44.68 8.92
CA SER A 340 40.46 -44.06 9.83
C SER A 340 39.69 -43.44 10.99
N LYS A 341 39.87 -43.99 12.20
CA LYS A 341 39.44 -43.38 13.46
C LYS A 341 40.07 -42.00 13.59
N SER A 342 39.32 -40.94 13.31
CA SER A 342 39.70 -39.59 13.76
C SER A 342 39.33 -39.45 15.23
N ALA A 343 40.29 -39.01 16.04
CA ALA A 343 40.08 -38.60 17.41
C ALA A 343 38.84 -37.71 17.54
N ILE A 344 38.02 -37.96 18.57
CA ILE A 344 36.93 -37.05 18.94
C ILE A 344 37.60 -35.78 19.49
N GLN A 345 37.88 -34.84 18.61
CA GLN A 345 38.27 -33.49 18.96
C GLN A 345 36.98 -32.78 19.39
N GLY A 346 36.82 -32.61 20.70
CA GLY A 346 35.67 -31.92 21.28
C GLY A 346 35.61 -30.47 20.79
N GLY A 347 34.89 -30.24 19.70
CA GLY A 347 34.57 -28.94 19.15
C GLY A 347 33.06 -28.85 18.95
N VAL A 348 32.45 -27.74 19.36
CA VAL A 348 31.04 -27.47 19.11
C VAL A 348 30.89 -27.21 17.61
N ILE A 349 30.37 -28.19 16.88
CA ILE A 349 29.93 -27.98 15.49
C ILE A 349 28.65 -27.15 15.56
N GLY A 350 28.72 -25.88 15.17
CA GLY A 350 27.55 -25.02 15.08
C GLY A 350 26.55 -25.58 14.09
N HIS A 351 25.42 -26.08 14.58
CA HIS A 351 24.30 -26.49 13.75
C HIS A 351 23.30 -25.32 13.64
N LYS A 352 22.89 -25.00 12.40
CA LYS A 352 21.69 -24.19 12.17
C LYS A 352 20.47 -25.08 12.40
N GLU A 353 19.80 -24.88 13.53
CA GLU A 353 18.56 -25.58 13.88
C GLU A 353 17.37 -24.66 13.56
N VAL A 354 16.30 -25.18 12.95
CA VAL A 354 15.05 -24.42 12.79
C VAL A 354 14.13 -24.76 13.96
N ARG A 355 13.84 -23.77 14.81
CA ARG A 355 12.90 -23.91 15.93
C ARG A 355 11.52 -23.39 15.55
N ASN A 356 10.50 -24.15 15.94
CA ASN A 356 9.09 -23.77 15.80
C ASN A 356 8.61 -23.09 17.08
N ILE A 357 8.37 -21.78 17.05
CA ILE A 357 7.87 -21.01 18.20
C ILE A 357 6.37 -20.76 18.01
N PRO A 358 5.49 -21.24 18.90
CA PRO A 358 4.06 -20.99 18.78
C PRO A 358 3.73 -19.51 19.06
N ILE A 359 2.80 -18.98 18.27
CA ILE A 359 2.26 -17.62 18.37
C ILE A 359 0.74 -17.73 18.49
N GLY A 360 0.16 -17.00 19.44
CA GLY A 360 -1.28 -17.02 19.73
C GLY A 360 -1.59 -17.50 21.16
N PRO A 361 -2.86 -17.57 21.55
CA PRO A 361 -4.06 -17.29 20.76
C PRO A 361 -4.18 -15.81 20.33
N LEU A 362 -4.78 -15.57 19.16
CA LEU A 362 -4.97 -14.23 18.60
C LEU A 362 -5.66 -13.23 19.54
N ASN A 363 -6.63 -13.70 20.34
CA ASN A 363 -7.42 -12.87 21.26
C ASN A 363 -6.77 -12.58 22.63
N LEU A 364 -5.56 -13.11 22.90
CA LEU A 364 -4.92 -13.01 24.21
C LEU A 364 -3.68 -12.13 24.25
N HIS A 365 -2.57 -12.54 23.62
CA HIS A 365 -1.26 -11.90 23.81
C HIS A 365 -0.69 -11.29 22.53
N VAL A 366 -1.38 -11.45 21.41
CA VAL A 366 -0.90 -11.00 20.10
C VAL A 366 -1.14 -9.51 19.95
N VAL A 367 -0.05 -8.75 20.03
CA VAL A 367 -0.04 -7.30 19.78
C VAL A 367 0.61 -6.96 18.44
N SER A 368 1.56 -7.77 17.98
CA SER A 368 2.30 -7.55 16.73
C SER A 368 1.38 -7.70 15.51
N PRO A 369 1.28 -6.67 14.65
CA PRO A 369 0.48 -6.75 13.43
C PRO A 369 0.89 -7.86 12.47
N GLU A 370 2.19 -8.12 12.34
CA GLU A 370 2.70 -9.20 11.47
C GLU A 370 2.27 -10.57 11.99
N GLU A 371 2.27 -10.77 13.32
CA GLU A 371 1.76 -11.99 13.95
C GLU A 371 0.24 -12.14 13.73
N LYS A 372 -0.53 -11.04 13.90
CA LYS A 372 -1.98 -11.05 13.62
C LYS A 372 -2.25 -11.52 12.18
N ARG A 373 -1.52 -10.95 11.21
CA ARG A 373 -1.65 -11.28 9.78
C ARG A 373 -1.33 -12.74 9.50
N GLN A 374 -0.24 -13.23 10.08
CA GLN A 374 0.18 -14.62 9.90
C GLN A 374 -0.85 -15.59 10.49
N ILE A 375 -1.27 -15.40 11.74
CA ILE A 375 -2.28 -16.26 12.38
C ILE A 375 -3.57 -16.29 11.57
N ILE A 376 -4.08 -15.12 11.16
CA ILE A 376 -5.31 -15.02 10.38
C ILE A 376 -5.17 -15.76 9.04
N GLY A 377 -4.07 -15.54 8.31
CA GLY A 377 -3.90 -16.22 7.03
C GLY A 377 -3.75 -17.74 7.17
N ASP A 378 -3.03 -18.23 8.18
CA ASP A 378 -2.85 -19.66 8.43
C ASP A 378 -4.13 -20.35 8.91
N ILE A 379 -4.92 -19.67 9.74
CA ILE A 379 -6.24 -20.17 10.15
C ILE A 379 -7.20 -20.17 8.96
N PHE A 380 -7.19 -19.13 8.13
CA PHE A 380 -8.03 -19.07 6.93
C PHE A 380 -7.75 -20.26 5.99
N VAL A 381 -6.47 -20.54 5.73
CA VAL A 381 -6.07 -21.69 4.90
C VAL A 381 -6.55 -23.01 5.51
N ARG A 382 -6.35 -23.21 6.83
CA ARG A 382 -6.82 -24.44 7.51
C ARG A 382 -8.34 -24.61 7.44
N VAL A 383 -9.09 -23.55 7.73
CA VAL A 383 -10.56 -23.57 7.65
C VAL A 383 -11.01 -23.89 6.22
N ALA A 384 -10.38 -23.28 5.21
CA ALA A 384 -10.68 -23.55 3.82
C ALA A 384 -10.40 -25.01 3.44
N GLU A 385 -9.23 -25.54 3.81
CA GLU A 385 -8.86 -26.94 3.52
C GLU A 385 -9.78 -27.97 4.18
N GLU A 386 -10.16 -27.75 5.43
CA GLU A 386 -11.13 -28.60 6.13
C GLU A 386 -12.50 -28.55 5.46
N THR A 387 -12.95 -27.35 5.09
CA THR A 387 -14.21 -27.16 4.37
C THR A 387 -14.23 -27.93 3.05
N TRP A 388 -13.13 -27.90 2.30
CA TRP A 388 -13.03 -28.63 1.03
C TRP A 388 -13.09 -30.15 1.23
N LYS A 389 -12.44 -30.66 2.28
CA LYS A 389 -12.51 -32.08 2.66
C LYS A 389 -13.93 -32.49 3.04
N GLU A 390 -14.62 -31.69 3.85
CA GLU A 390 -16.02 -31.93 4.23
C GLU A 390 -16.95 -31.96 3.02
N LEU A 391 -16.73 -31.05 2.07
CA LEU A 391 -17.47 -30.99 0.81
C LEU A 391 -17.08 -32.08 -0.19
N LYS A 392 -16.10 -32.93 0.16
CA LYS A 392 -15.53 -33.97 -0.71
C LYS A 392 -15.12 -33.41 -2.07
N LEU A 393 -14.59 -32.18 -2.07
CA LEU A 393 -14.10 -31.55 -3.30
C LEU A 393 -12.78 -32.21 -3.68
N ASN A 394 -12.75 -32.88 -4.83
CA ASN A 394 -11.51 -33.40 -5.39
C ASN A 394 -10.74 -32.26 -6.09
N PRO A 395 -9.54 -31.87 -5.62
CA PRO A 395 -8.72 -30.84 -6.28
C PRO A 395 -8.40 -31.14 -7.74
N ASP A 396 -8.45 -32.41 -8.12
CA ASP A 396 -8.22 -32.85 -9.49
C ASP A 396 -9.48 -32.67 -10.39
N GLU A 397 -10.62 -32.25 -9.85
CA GLU A 397 -11.89 -32.08 -10.57
C GLU A 397 -12.43 -30.63 -10.62
N PHE A 398 -11.97 -29.74 -9.73
CA PHE A 398 -12.45 -28.36 -9.67
C PHE A 398 -11.44 -27.33 -10.16
N LEU A 399 -11.97 -26.17 -10.57
CA LEU A 399 -11.23 -24.94 -10.85
C LEU A 399 -11.44 -23.96 -9.70
N LEU A 400 -10.40 -23.22 -9.32
CA LEU A 400 -10.51 -22.15 -8.32
C LEU A 400 -10.69 -20.82 -9.03
N CYS A 401 -11.73 -20.07 -8.66
CA CYS A 401 -11.96 -18.73 -9.19
C CYS A 401 -11.56 -17.67 -8.15
N GLN A 402 -10.77 -16.69 -8.57
CA GLN A 402 -10.29 -15.59 -7.73
C GLN A 402 -10.67 -14.23 -8.32
N GLY A 403 -10.92 -13.26 -7.44
CA GLY A 403 -11.23 -11.88 -7.82
C GLY A 403 -9.99 -11.00 -8.04
N THR A 404 -8.84 -11.59 -8.39
CA THR A 404 -7.58 -10.86 -8.60
C THR A 404 -7.75 -9.79 -9.69
N LEU A 405 -7.27 -8.57 -9.44
CA LEU A 405 -7.41 -7.45 -10.37
C LEU A 405 -6.14 -7.25 -11.21
N ARG A 406 -6.28 -6.50 -12.31
CA ARG A 406 -5.15 -6.10 -13.18
C ARG A 406 -3.97 -5.47 -12.44
N PRO A 407 -4.16 -4.54 -11.47
CA PRO A 407 -3.04 -3.95 -10.75
C PRO A 407 -2.24 -4.97 -9.93
N ASP A 408 -2.89 -6.01 -9.38
CA ASP A 408 -2.24 -7.05 -8.58
C ASP A 408 -1.29 -7.90 -9.45
N LEU A 409 -1.70 -8.18 -10.69
CA LEU A 409 -0.89 -8.91 -11.68
C LEU A 409 0.30 -8.08 -12.15
N ILE A 410 0.09 -6.78 -12.42
CA ILE A 410 1.17 -5.87 -12.81
C ILE A 410 2.21 -5.75 -11.68
N GLU A 411 1.79 -5.64 -10.42
CA GLU A 411 2.72 -5.61 -9.27
C GLU A 411 3.52 -6.91 -9.14
N SER A 412 2.87 -8.05 -9.36
CA SER A 412 3.53 -9.37 -9.35
C SER A 412 4.54 -9.52 -10.50
N ALA A 413 4.23 -8.98 -11.68
CA ALA A 413 5.11 -8.96 -12.85
C ALA A 413 6.27 -7.96 -12.69
N ALA A 414 6.04 -6.79 -12.07
CA ALA A 414 7.07 -5.80 -11.81
C ALA A 414 8.13 -6.33 -10.81
N LEU A 415 7.70 -7.02 -9.75
CA LEU A 415 8.61 -7.67 -8.79
C LEU A 415 9.52 -8.74 -9.42
N SER A 416 9.07 -9.38 -10.50
CA SER A 416 9.88 -10.37 -11.24
C SER A 416 10.88 -9.72 -12.21
N VAL A 417 10.70 -8.43 -12.53
CA VAL A 417 11.52 -7.68 -13.51
C VAL A 417 12.50 -6.70 -12.82
N THR A 418 12.13 -6.09 -11.69
CA THR A 418 13.00 -5.15 -10.96
C THR A 418 13.62 -5.77 -9.71
N LYS A 419 14.94 -6.03 -9.76
CA LYS A 419 15.77 -6.55 -8.64
C LYS A 419 15.89 -5.62 -7.41
N ARG A 420 15.26 -4.42 -7.41
CA ARG A 420 15.48 -3.36 -6.41
C ARG A 420 14.30 -3.10 -5.46
N ALA A 421 13.15 -3.73 -5.66
CA ALA A 421 12.01 -3.55 -4.75
C ALA A 421 12.02 -4.66 -3.69
N ASP A 422 12.62 -4.36 -2.53
CA ASP A 422 12.48 -5.23 -1.35
C ASP A 422 11.00 -5.39 -0.99
N VAL A 423 10.67 -6.58 -0.46
CA VAL A 423 9.30 -7.10 -0.33
C VAL A 423 8.48 -6.26 0.66
N ILE A 424 7.76 -5.24 0.17
CA ILE A 424 6.88 -4.34 0.96
C ILE A 424 5.64 -5.07 1.54
N LYS A 425 5.36 -6.29 1.08
CA LYS A 425 4.36 -7.21 1.64
C LYS A 425 4.94 -8.63 1.59
N THR A 426 5.20 -9.23 2.74
CA THR A 426 5.56 -10.65 2.84
C THR A 426 4.48 -11.49 2.16
N HIS A 427 4.77 -12.02 0.98
CA HIS A 427 3.91 -12.95 0.25
C HIS A 427 3.95 -14.32 0.94
N HIS A 428 3.26 -14.42 2.07
CA HIS A 428 3.05 -15.69 2.75
C HIS A 428 1.55 -15.92 2.88
N ASN A 429 1.12 -17.15 2.58
CA ASN A 429 -0.24 -17.69 2.67
C ASN A 429 -1.01 -17.91 1.36
N VAL A 430 -0.29 -18.15 0.25
CA VAL A 430 -0.88 -18.97 -0.82
C VAL A 430 -0.78 -20.42 -0.35
N SER A 431 -1.92 -21.05 -0.01
CA SER A 431 -1.92 -22.45 0.43
C SER A 431 -1.18 -23.32 -0.58
N ASN A 432 -0.56 -24.41 -0.11
CA ASN A 432 0.10 -25.37 -1.01
C ASN A 432 -0.86 -25.86 -2.10
N LEU A 433 -2.16 -25.90 -1.80
CA LEU A 433 -3.19 -26.20 -2.78
C LEU A 433 -3.36 -25.11 -3.84
N VAL A 434 -3.44 -23.83 -3.46
CA VAL A 434 -3.55 -22.74 -4.46
C VAL A 434 -2.31 -22.67 -5.33
N LYS A 435 -1.12 -22.90 -4.78
CA LYS A 435 0.13 -23.03 -5.57
C LYS A 435 0.04 -24.21 -6.54
N LYS A 436 -0.41 -25.37 -6.08
CA LYS A 436 -0.61 -26.57 -6.92
C LYS A 436 -1.63 -26.31 -8.02
N LEU A 437 -2.78 -25.71 -7.70
CA LEU A 437 -3.84 -25.39 -8.67
C LEU A 437 -3.35 -24.38 -9.72
N SER A 438 -2.61 -23.35 -9.28
CA SER A 438 -2.00 -22.37 -10.17
C SER A 438 -0.99 -23.02 -11.12
N GLN A 439 -0.08 -23.87 -10.61
CA GLN A 439 0.88 -24.64 -11.42
C GLN A 439 0.21 -25.58 -12.42
N LEU A 440 -0.98 -26.10 -12.09
CA LEU A 440 -1.77 -26.96 -12.96
C LEU A 440 -2.67 -26.17 -13.94
N GLY A 441 -2.60 -24.84 -13.95
CA GLY A 441 -3.44 -23.99 -14.82
C GLY A 441 -4.93 -24.04 -14.46
N ARG A 442 -5.26 -24.24 -13.18
CA ARG A 442 -6.64 -24.45 -12.67
C ARG A 442 -7.18 -23.27 -11.90
N VAL A 443 -6.52 -22.12 -11.98
CA VAL A 443 -6.99 -20.85 -11.39
C VAL A 443 -7.57 -20.00 -12.50
N ILE A 444 -8.76 -19.43 -12.25
CA ILE A 444 -9.46 -18.52 -13.16
C ILE A 444 -9.55 -17.15 -12.49
N GLU A 445 -9.16 -16.11 -13.21
CA GLU A 445 -9.12 -14.74 -12.71
C GLU A 445 -9.88 -13.82 -13.67
N PRO A 446 -11.23 -13.83 -13.66
CA PRO A 446 -12.04 -13.09 -14.64
C PRO A 446 -11.86 -11.57 -14.55
N LEU A 447 -11.39 -11.06 -13.41
CA LEU A 447 -11.17 -9.64 -13.17
C LEU A 447 -9.74 -9.17 -13.50
N ALA A 448 -8.88 -10.08 -13.99
CA ALA A 448 -7.47 -9.82 -14.31
C ALA A 448 -7.26 -8.68 -15.32
N ASP A 449 -8.25 -8.41 -16.18
CA ASP A 449 -8.18 -7.36 -17.20
C ASP A 449 -8.92 -6.07 -16.81
N PHE A 450 -9.45 -5.98 -15.59
CA PHE A 450 -10.28 -4.86 -15.14
C PHE A 450 -9.62 -4.02 -14.04
N HIS A 451 -9.85 -2.71 -14.11
CA HIS A 451 -9.54 -1.74 -13.05
C HIS A 451 -10.67 -1.67 -12.00
N LYS A 452 -10.39 -1.09 -10.83
CA LYS A 452 -11.32 -1.10 -9.69
C LYS A 452 -12.66 -0.39 -9.98
N ASP A 453 -12.62 0.73 -10.70
CA ASP A 453 -13.79 1.47 -11.17
C ASP A 453 -14.58 0.74 -12.25
N GLU A 454 -13.89 0.02 -13.13
CA GLU A 454 -14.52 -0.90 -14.08
C GLU A 454 -15.23 -2.04 -13.36
N VAL A 455 -14.62 -2.65 -12.33
CA VAL A 455 -15.27 -3.67 -11.50
C VAL A 455 -16.52 -3.16 -10.82
N ARG A 456 -16.54 -1.89 -10.36
CA ARG A 456 -17.77 -1.27 -9.86
C ARG A 456 -18.85 -1.17 -10.92
N SER A 457 -18.47 -0.76 -12.13
CA SER A 457 -19.39 -0.65 -13.27
C SER A 457 -19.95 -2.03 -13.66
N LEU A 458 -19.11 -3.07 -13.68
CA LEU A 458 -19.53 -4.45 -13.85
C LEU A 458 -20.53 -4.88 -12.77
N GLY A 459 -20.27 -4.54 -11.50
CA GLY A 459 -21.19 -4.84 -10.41
C GLY A 459 -22.60 -4.27 -10.63
N ARG A 460 -22.71 -3.03 -11.14
CA ARG A 460 -23.99 -2.42 -11.51
C ARG A 460 -24.67 -3.13 -12.65
N LEU A 461 -23.93 -3.46 -13.72
CA LEU A 461 -24.45 -4.21 -14.86
C LEU A 461 -24.96 -5.60 -14.44
N LEU A 462 -24.32 -6.21 -13.45
CA LEU A 462 -24.70 -7.48 -12.84
C LEU A 462 -25.79 -7.34 -11.76
N LYS A 463 -26.39 -6.15 -11.62
CA LYS A 463 -27.48 -5.84 -10.68
C LYS A 463 -27.13 -6.03 -9.21
N LEU A 464 -25.85 -5.91 -8.85
CA LEU A 464 -25.46 -5.85 -7.44
C LEU A 464 -25.93 -4.54 -6.80
N PRO A 465 -26.36 -4.54 -5.53
CA PRO A 465 -26.76 -3.32 -4.82
C PRO A 465 -25.66 -2.25 -4.78
N GLU A 466 -26.05 -0.97 -4.89
CA GLU A 466 -25.11 0.16 -4.80
C GLU A 466 -24.33 0.18 -3.48
N GLU A 467 -24.92 -0.30 -2.39
CA GLU A 467 -24.25 -0.42 -1.09
C GLU A 467 -23.06 -1.38 -1.10
N ILE A 468 -23.06 -2.38 -2.00
CA ILE A 468 -21.94 -3.32 -2.19
C ILE A 468 -20.93 -2.76 -3.19
N VAL A 469 -21.44 -2.19 -4.28
CA VAL A 469 -20.61 -1.63 -5.36
C VAL A 469 -19.78 -0.44 -4.87
N ASN A 470 -20.32 0.40 -4.00
CA ASN A 470 -19.62 1.57 -3.47
C ASN A 470 -18.83 1.28 -2.19
N ARG A 471 -18.67 0.01 -1.78
CA ARG A 471 -17.84 -0.31 -0.62
C ARG A 471 -16.41 0.14 -0.82
N HIS A 472 -15.87 0.76 0.22
CA HIS A 472 -14.44 0.97 0.32
C HIS A 472 -13.72 -0.37 0.46
N PRO A 473 -12.49 -0.49 -0.08
CA PRO A 473 -11.63 -1.63 0.16
C PRO A 473 -11.56 -1.97 1.66
N PHE A 474 -11.58 -3.27 1.95
CA PHE A 474 -11.48 -3.79 3.30
C PHE A 474 -10.37 -4.84 3.34
N PRO A 475 -9.41 -4.73 4.26
CA PRO A 475 -8.28 -5.64 4.34
C PRO A 475 -8.75 -7.06 4.68
N GLY A 476 -8.06 -8.09 4.19
CA GLY A 476 -8.37 -9.51 4.51
C GLY A 476 -8.41 -9.81 6.01
N PRO A 477 -7.44 -9.32 6.82
CA PRO A 477 -7.51 -9.39 8.29
C PRO A 477 -8.64 -8.57 8.93
N GLY A 478 -9.33 -7.73 8.16
CA GLY A 478 -10.48 -6.94 8.61
C GLY A 478 -10.16 -6.00 9.76
N LEU A 479 -11.05 -5.95 10.74
CA LEU A 479 -10.94 -5.10 11.94
C LEU A 479 -9.74 -5.44 12.83
N SER A 480 -9.10 -6.61 12.68
CA SER A 480 -7.96 -7.02 13.51
C SER A 480 -6.75 -6.08 13.39
N ILE A 481 -6.57 -5.46 12.22
CA ILE A 481 -5.53 -4.46 11.93
C ILE A 481 -6.08 -3.02 12.01
N ARG A 482 -7.26 -2.85 12.59
CA ARG A 482 -7.84 -1.56 12.93
C ARG A 482 -8.02 -1.40 14.44
N ILE A 483 -7.53 -2.35 15.22
CA ILE A 483 -7.52 -2.30 16.68
C ILE A 483 -6.06 -2.36 17.09
N ILE A 484 -5.52 -1.22 17.55
CA ILE A 484 -4.19 -1.18 18.14
C ILE A 484 -4.23 -1.99 19.44
N CYS A 485 -3.58 -3.15 19.42
CA CYS A 485 -3.48 -4.01 20.58
C CYS A 485 -2.22 -3.65 21.36
N ALA A 486 -2.34 -3.52 22.67
CA ALA A 486 -1.22 -3.17 23.53
C ALA A 486 -1.47 -3.66 24.96
N SER A 487 -0.42 -4.20 25.58
CA SER A 487 -0.37 -4.61 26.98
C SER A 487 0.38 -3.61 27.86
N GLU A 488 1.30 -2.85 27.26
CA GLU A 488 2.16 -1.86 27.92
C GLU A 488 2.24 -0.58 27.07
N PRO A 489 2.48 0.58 27.69
CA PRO A 489 2.72 1.83 26.97
C PRO A 489 4.03 1.73 26.16
N TYR A 490 3.99 2.18 24.90
CA TYR A 490 5.19 2.25 24.07
C TYR A 490 5.95 3.55 24.32
N CYS A 491 7.03 3.45 25.10
CA CYS A 491 7.92 4.57 25.42
C CYS A 491 9.38 4.09 25.34
N GLU A 492 10.06 4.37 24.24
CA GLU A 492 11.50 4.09 24.09
C GLU A 492 12.35 5.21 24.71
N ARG A 493 13.68 5.03 24.63
CA ARG A 493 14.67 5.99 25.17
C ARG A 493 14.50 7.41 24.63
N ASP A 494 14.00 7.55 23.41
CA ASP A 494 13.77 8.83 22.72
C ASP A 494 12.43 9.51 23.06
N PHE A 495 11.55 8.86 23.83
CA PHE A 495 10.21 9.36 24.15
C PHE A 495 10.22 10.74 24.86
N PRO A 496 11.07 10.98 25.88
CA PRO A 496 11.11 12.29 26.56
C PRO A 496 11.61 13.43 25.68
N GLU A 497 12.63 13.17 24.85
CA GLU A 497 13.16 14.16 23.89
C GLU A 497 12.09 14.49 22.85
N THR A 498 11.46 13.47 22.27
CA THR A 498 10.39 13.62 21.27
C THR A 498 9.20 14.38 21.83
N THR A 499 8.80 14.06 23.07
CA THR A 499 7.73 14.78 23.78
C THR A 499 8.08 16.26 23.97
N SER A 500 9.33 16.57 24.30
CA SER A 500 9.80 17.95 24.46
C SER A 500 9.81 18.69 23.12
N LEU A 501 10.26 18.03 22.05
CA LEU A 501 10.28 18.58 20.69
C LEU A 501 8.88 18.92 20.19
N VAL A 502 7.91 17.99 20.25
CA VAL A 502 6.55 18.28 19.75
C VAL A 502 5.86 19.39 20.54
N LYS A 503 6.11 19.47 21.85
CA LYS A 503 5.60 20.58 22.69
C LYS A 503 6.20 21.91 22.27
N MET A 504 7.49 21.95 21.95
CA MET A 504 8.11 23.18 21.43
C MET A 504 7.62 23.54 20.03
N ILE A 505 7.38 22.56 19.15
CA ILE A 505 6.80 22.82 17.83
C ILE A 505 5.40 23.45 17.97
N ALA A 506 4.53 22.91 18.85
CA ALA A 506 3.20 23.47 19.09
C ALA A 506 3.20 24.81 19.85
N GLY A 507 4.29 25.14 20.55
CA GLY A 507 4.47 26.39 21.30
C GLY A 507 5.53 27.32 20.70
N TYR A 508 5.85 27.18 19.41
CA TYR A 508 7.07 27.72 18.80
C TYR A 508 7.25 29.23 18.99
N GLU A 509 6.19 30.05 18.79
CA GLU A 509 6.27 31.51 18.99
C GLU A 509 6.63 31.88 20.44
N SER A 510 6.05 31.19 21.43
CA SER A 510 6.34 31.46 22.85
C SER A 510 7.73 30.97 23.27
N MET A 511 8.17 29.83 22.72
CA MET A 511 9.39 29.13 23.12
C MET A 511 10.63 29.66 22.38
N SER A 512 10.49 30.16 21.15
CA SER A 512 11.58 30.75 20.37
C SER A 512 12.16 32.02 20.98
N LYS A 513 11.42 32.68 21.89
CA LYS A 513 11.88 33.83 22.68
C LYS A 513 12.91 33.45 23.76
N LYS A 514 13.07 32.16 24.03
CA LYS A 514 14.02 31.62 25.02
C LYS A 514 15.07 30.78 24.29
N MET A 515 16.33 30.88 24.74
CA MET A 515 17.42 30.09 24.16
C MET A 515 17.29 28.63 24.61
N HIS A 516 17.05 27.73 23.65
CA HIS A 516 16.91 26.29 23.88
C HIS A 516 17.70 25.50 22.82
N ALA A 517 18.51 24.51 23.23
CA ALA A 517 19.30 23.70 22.30
C ALA A 517 18.44 22.96 21.26
N LEU A 518 17.25 22.49 21.68
CA LEU A 518 16.30 21.81 20.81
C LEU A 518 15.65 22.74 19.75
N LEU A 519 15.69 24.07 19.95
CA LEU A 519 15.18 25.03 18.97
C LEU A 519 16.03 25.04 17.70
N ASN A 520 17.34 24.83 17.84
CA ASN A 520 18.25 24.71 16.70
C ASN A 520 17.87 23.51 15.82
N LYS A 521 17.58 22.36 16.43
CA LYS A 521 17.12 21.15 15.72
C LYS A 521 15.83 21.39 14.92
N ILE A 522 14.90 22.18 15.46
CA ILE A 522 13.70 22.58 14.73
C ILE A 522 14.08 23.48 13.55
N ASN A 523 14.83 24.56 13.80
CA ASN A 523 15.16 25.56 12.79
C ASN A 523 16.03 25.04 11.65
N GLU A 524 16.89 24.03 11.90
CA GLU A 524 17.70 23.36 10.89
C GLU A 524 16.87 22.49 9.95
N ALA A 525 15.72 21.98 10.41
CA ALA A 525 14.86 21.06 9.65
C ALA A 525 13.78 21.77 8.80
N ILE A 526 13.55 23.07 9.00
CA ILE A 526 12.49 23.84 8.33
C ILE A 526 13.00 25.18 7.79
N SER A 527 12.48 25.59 6.64
CA SER A 527 12.86 26.82 5.95
C SER A 527 12.43 28.09 6.72
N PRO A 528 13.03 29.26 6.47
CA PRO A 528 12.61 30.52 7.11
C PRO A 528 11.14 30.88 6.88
N ALA A 529 10.58 30.53 5.71
CA ALA A 529 9.17 30.73 5.42
C ALA A 529 8.26 29.81 6.27
N GLU A 530 8.65 28.54 6.42
CA GLU A 530 7.95 27.60 7.31
C GLU A 530 8.07 28.02 8.78
N GLN A 531 9.22 28.57 9.21
CA GLN A 531 9.37 29.14 10.55
C GLN A 531 8.41 30.31 10.77
N ALA A 532 8.26 31.22 9.80
CA ALA A 532 7.32 32.33 9.89
C ALA A 532 5.87 31.83 10.00
N ARG A 533 5.48 30.84 9.18
CA ARG A 533 4.16 30.20 9.26
C ARG A 533 3.94 29.50 10.60
N LEU A 534 4.94 28.80 11.11
CA LEU A 534 4.86 28.14 12.42
C LEU A 534 4.68 29.13 13.57
N ARG A 535 5.32 30.32 13.51
CA ARG A 535 5.07 31.40 14.48
C ARG A 535 3.64 31.89 14.43
N GLU A 536 3.11 32.12 13.23
CA GLU A 536 1.72 32.55 13.04
C GLU A 536 0.73 31.56 13.64
N ILE A 537 0.88 30.27 13.33
CA ILE A 537 0.02 29.19 13.81
C ILE A 537 0.04 29.07 15.33
N THR A 538 1.20 29.31 15.95
CA THR A 538 1.40 29.10 17.39
C THR A 538 1.32 30.38 18.23
N ALA A 539 1.00 31.52 17.61
CA ALA A 539 1.08 32.83 18.22
C ALA A 539 0.15 33.01 19.43
N ASP A 540 -1.02 32.40 19.40
CA ASP A 540 -2.03 32.52 20.44
C ASP A 540 -1.88 31.47 21.58
N GLY A 541 -0.96 30.52 21.44
CA GLY A 541 -0.73 29.46 22.41
C GLY A 541 -1.90 28.47 22.60
N ALA A 542 -2.88 28.46 21.70
CA ALA A 542 -4.08 27.62 21.82
C ALA A 542 -3.82 26.15 21.49
N LEU A 543 -2.74 25.83 20.79
CA LEU A 543 -2.41 24.47 20.36
C LEU A 543 -1.64 23.70 21.45
N ALA A 544 -1.92 22.41 21.58
CA ALA A 544 -1.10 21.46 22.34
C ALA A 544 -0.75 20.26 21.46
N ALA A 545 0.43 19.69 21.68
CA ALA A 545 0.89 18.47 21.04
C ALA A 545 1.41 17.47 22.08
N HIS A 546 1.01 16.21 21.93
CA HIS A 546 1.37 15.11 22.82
C HIS A 546 1.80 13.90 22.01
N VAL A 547 2.90 13.24 22.42
CA VAL A 547 3.24 11.92 21.90
C VAL A 547 2.36 10.89 22.61
N LEU A 548 1.68 10.05 21.85
CA LEU A 548 0.87 8.97 22.40
C LEU A 548 1.75 7.72 22.61
N PRO A 549 1.59 7.00 23.74
CA PRO A 549 2.40 5.82 24.07
C PRO A 549 1.93 4.57 23.31
N ILE A 550 1.79 4.67 21.98
CA ILE A 550 1.36 3.60 21.07
C ILE A 550 2.22 3.62 19.81
N ARG A 551 2.23 2.50 19.09
CA ARG A 551 2.87 2.36 17.78
C ARG A 551 1.82 2.45 16.68
N SER A 552 2.21 3.02 15.55
CA SER A 552 1.47 2.86 14.30
C SER A 552 2.43 2.64 13.14
N VAL A 553 1.98 1.85 12.16
CA VAL A 553 2.75 1.59 10.94
C VAL A 553 2.88 2.86 10.08
N GLY A 554 4.07 3.01 9.50
CA GLY A 554 4.44 4.02 8.51
C GLY A 554 5.31 3.40 7.42
N VAL A 555 5.62 4.20 6.39
CA VAL A 555 6.57 3.88 5.33
C VAL A 555 7.52 5.06 5.18
N GLN A 556 8.80 4.80 5.39
CA GLN A 556 9.87 5.78 5.25
C GLN A 556 10.94 5.20 4.31
N GLY A 557 11.15 5.84 3.16
CA GLY A 557 11.88 5.23 2.06
C GLY A 557 11.18 3.95 1.58
N ASP A 558 11.94 2.88 1.42
CA ASP A 558 11.46 1.59 0.91
C ASP A 558 11.01 0.62 2.03
N CYS A 559 11.11 1.03 3.29
CA CYS A 559 10.87 0.16 4.46
C CYS A 559 9.62 0.55 5.25
N ARG A 560 8.94 -0.45 5.80
CA ARG A 560 7.93 -0.24 6.85
C ARG A 560 8.60 0.14 8.16
N SER A 561 7.99 1.08 8.88
CA SER A 561 8.39 1.45 10.24
C SER A 561 7.21 1.33 11.20
N TYR A 562 7.46 1.04 12.47
CA TYR A 562 6.45 1.12 13.53
C TYR A 562 6.95 2.12 14.58
N SER A 563 6.28 3.26 14.68
CA SER A 563 6.76 4.39 15.50
C SER A 563 5.61 5.22 16.06
N TYR A 564 5.93 6.32 16.72
CA TYR A 564 4.98 7.08 17.54
C TYR A 564 3.87 7.77 16.74
N VAL A 565 2.82 8.12 17.47
CA VAL A 565 1.71 8.98 17.01
C VAL A 565 1.74 10.27 17.82
N CYS A 566 1.61 11.42 17.15
CA CYS A 566 1.45 12.72 17.79
C CYS A 566 -0.02 13.17 17.72
N ALA A 567 -0.60 13.51 18.88
CA ALA A 567 -1.93 14.08 18.98
C ALA A 567 -1.87 15.59 19.19
N LEU A 568 -2.55 16.33 18.32
CA LEU A 568 -2.82 17.76 18.42
C LEU A 568 -4.19 17.99 19.06
N SER A 569 -4.33 19.05 19.85
CA SER A 569 -5.61 19.51 20.40
C SER A 569 -5.61 21.02 20.59
N SER A 570 -6.78 21.65 20.64
CA SER A 570 -6.89 23.10 20.80
C SER A 570 -8.12 23.50 21.61
N ASP A 571 -8.04 24.66 22.27
CA ASP A 571 -9.19 25.33 22.90
C ASP A 571 -10.09 26.06 21.90
N LYS A 572 -9.64 26.19 20.65
CA LYS A 572 -10.38 26.82 19.55
C LYS A 572 -10.95 25.78 18.59
N LYS A 573 -11.85 26.23 17.72
CA LYS A 573 -12.28 25.42 16.57
C LYS A 573 -11.05 25.05 15.72
N PRO A 574 -10.99 23.83 15.15
CA PRO A 574 -9.85 23.40 14.37
C PRO A 574 -9.67 24.29 13.13
N ASP A 575 -8.52 24.94 13.03
CA ASP A 575 -8.05 25.48 11.77
C ASP A 575 -7.33 24.38 10.99
N TRP A 576 -8.05 23.80 10.03
CA TRP A 576 -7.57 22.63 9.29
C TRP A 576 -6.30 22.91 8.48
N ASP A 577 -6.15 24.11 7.90
CA ASP A 577 -4.94 24.45 7.14
C ASP A 577 -3.71 24.41 8.04
N SER A 578 -3.80 25.07 9.20
CA SER A 578 -2.76 25.04 10.23
C SER A 578 -2.48 23.62 10.75
N LEU A 579 -3.51 22.81 10.97
CA LEU A 579 -3.35 21.42 11.43
C LEU A 579 -2.64 20.54 10.39
N PHE A 580 -2.98 20.66 9.09
CA PHE A 580 -2.28 19.93 8.03
C PHE A 580 -0.84 20.40 7.84
N PHE A 581 -0.58 21.69 7.99
CA PHE A 581 0.80 22.21 8.04
C PHE A 581 1.60 21.56 9.17
N MET A 582 1.04 21.51 10.38
CA MET A 582 1.67 20.83 11.52
C MET A 582 1.91 19.33 11.25
N ALA A 583 0.94 18.65 10.64
CA ALA A 583 1.04 17.25 10.28
C ALA A 583 2.12 16.95 9.23
N HIS A 584 2.45 17.93 8.38
CA HIS A 584 3.55 17.85 7.43
C HIS A 584 4.92 18.09 8.10
N ILE A 585 5.00 19.08 9.00
CA ILE A 585 6.26 19.51 9.62
C ILE A 585 6.73 18.58 10.74
N ILE A 586 5.83 18.10 11.60
CA ILE A 586 6.21 17.29 12.76
C ILE A 586 7.00 16.03 12.36
N PRO A 587 6.57 15.19 11.40
CA PRO A 587 7.33 14.01 11.00
C PRO A 587 8.66 14.32 10.29
N ARG A 588 8.77 15.50 9.65
CA ARG A 588 10.04 15.97 9.05
C ARG A 588 11.07 16.36 10.10
N ILE A 589 10.65 16.90 11.24
CA ILE A 589 11.53 17.24 12.36
C ILE A 589 11.81 16.00 13.22
N CYS A 590 10.77 15.21 13.48
CA CYS A 590 10.76 14.04 14.34
C CYS A 590 10.50 12.78 13.49
N HIS A 591 11.55 12.20 12.93
CA HIS A 591 11.45 11.03 12.05
C HIS A 591 10.90 9.78 12.76
N ASN A 592 10.91 9.76 14.10
CA ASN A 592 10.27 8.73 14.92
C ASN A 592 8.76 8.98 15.17
N ILE A 593 8.13 9.90 14.44
CA ILE A 593 6.69 10.11 14.44
C ILE A 593 6.14 9.70 13.08
N ASN A 594 5.36 8.63 13.05
CA ASN A 594 4.74 8.13 11.82
C ASN A 594 3.44 8.86 11.49
N ARG A 595 2.73 9.37 12.51
CA ARG A 595 1.41 9.97 12.33
C ARG A 595 1.19 11.19 13.21
N VAL A 596 0.42 12.13 12.68
CA VAL A 596 -0.12 13.28 13.40
C VAL A 596 -1.65 13.25 13.28
N VAL A 597 -2.33 13.37 14.41
CA VAL A 597 -3.79 13.33 14.50
C VAL A 597 -4.32 14.54 15.26
N TYR A 598 -5.53 14.98 14.96
CA TYR A 598 -6.25 15.97 15.76
C TYR A 598 -7.24 15.27 16.69
N ALA A 599 -7.19 15.55 17.99
CA ALA A 599 -8.15 15.03 18.96
C ALA A 599 -9.27 16.05 19.21
N PHE A 600 -10.51 15.67 18.90
CA PHE A 600 -11.67 16.52 19.16
C PHE A 600 -11.94 16.65 20.67
N GLY A 601 -12.56 17.76 21.06
CA GLY A 601 -12.81 18.14 22.45
C GLY A 601 -11.88 19.27 22.92
N PRO A 602 -11.89 19.59 24.23
CA PRO A 602 -11.02 20.62 24.81
C PRO A 602 -9.53 20.31 24.64
N ARG A 603 -8.67 21.32 24.79
CA ARG A 603 -7.23 21.12 24.80
C ARG A 603 -6.82 20.07 25.83
N ILE A 604 -5.97 19.13 25.41
CA ILE A 604 -5.44 18.09 26.29
C ILE A 604 -4.45 18.74 27.26
N ALA A 605 -4.79 18.76 28.55
CA ALA A 605 -3.93 19.37 29.57
C ALA A 605 -2.80 18.43 30.00
N THR A 606 -3.10 17.15 30.18
CA THR A 606 -2.17 16.15 30.71
C THR A 606 -1.80 15.15 29.62
N SER A 607 -0.50 14.84 29.52
CA SER A 607 -0.02 13.79 28.61
C SER A 607 -0.46 12.42 29.11
N VAL A 608 -0.83 11.53 28.20
CA VAL A 608 -1.22 10.15 28.54
C VAL A 608 0.04 9.30 28.74
N SER A 609 0.22 8.77 29.95
CA SER A 609 1.35 7.88 30.30
C SER A 609 0.97 6.40 30.34
N GLU A 610 -0.30 6.09 30.58
CA GLU A 610 -0.82 4.71 30.65
C GLU A 610 -1.77 4.43 29.51
N ILE A 611 -1.87 3.15 29.14
CA ILE A 611 -2.78 2.66 28.11
C ILE A 611 -3.89 1.80 28.73
N THR A 612 -5.00 1.67 28.00
CA THR A 612 -6.02 0.67 28.29
C THR A 612 -5.61 -0.66 27.65
N VAL A 613 -5.30 -1.68 28.46
CA VAL A 613 -4.91 -3.01 27.93
C VAL A 613 -5.95 -3.50 26.92
N THR A 614 -5.50 -3.77 25.70
CA THR A 614 -6.38 -4.04 24.55
C THR A 614 -5.86 -5.20 23.73
N TYR A 615 -6.74 -6.17 23.52
CA TYR A 615 -6.54 -7.35 22.67
C TYR A 615 -7.77 -7.56 21.79
N LEU A 616 -7.66 -8.45 20.82
CA LEU A 616 -8.73 -8.82 19.88
C LEU A 616 -9.80 -9.69 20.53
N ARG A 617 -10.52 -9.13 21.52
CA ARG A 617 -11.63 -9.78 22.23
C ARG A 617 -12.97 -9.25 21.73
N GLU A 618 -14.02 -10.07 21.79
CA GLU A 618 -15.34 -9.73 21.23
C GLU A 618 -15.88 -8.37 21.67
N PRO A 619 -15.84 -7.95 22.96
CA PRO A 619 -16.36 -6.63 23.34
C PRO A 619 -15.59 -5.47 22.70
N VAL A 620 -14.27 -5.62 22.50
CA VAL A 620 -13.42 -4.63 21.84
C VAL A 620 -13.73 -4.57 20.35
N ILE A 621 -13.88 -5.73 19.71
CA ILE A 621 -14.20 -5.85 18.29
C ILE A 621 -15.60 -5.26 18.03
N GLU A 622 -16.60 -5.59 18.84
CA GLU A 622 -17.97 -5.06 18.68
C GLU A 622 -18.04 -3.56 18.91
N THR A 623 -17.25 -3.02 19.84
CA THR A 623 -17.13 -1.55 20.02
C THR A 623 -16.66 -0.90 18.72
N LEU A 624 -15.56 -1.38 18.13
CA LEU A 624 -15.07 -0.82 16.86
C LEU A 624 -16.06 -1.07 15.71
N ARG A 625 -16.67 -2.25 15.66
CA ARG A 625 -17.64 -2.64 14.62
C ARG A 625 -18.87 -1.71 14.63
N GLU A 626 -19.33 -1.31 15.81
CA GLU A 626 -20.42 -0.33 15.96
C GLU A 626 -20.00 1.08 15.54
N VAL A 627 -18.81 1.55 15.95
CA VAL A 627 -18.29 2.86 15.53
C VAL A 627 -18.12 2.90 14.01
N ASP A 628 -17.49 1.89 13.42
CA ASP A 628 -17.29 1.77 11.96
C ASP A 628 -18.63 1.79 11.21
N PHE A 629 -19.63 1.05 11.70
CA PHE A 629 -20.97 1.04 11.11
C PHE A 629 -21.64 2.43 11.14
N ARG A 630 -21.62 3.11 12.30
CA ARG A 630 -22.25 4.43 12.44
C ARG A 630 -21.57 5.49 11.57
N VAL A 631 -20.24 5.52 11.55
CA VAL A 631 -19.47 6.50 10.76
C VAL A 631 -19.67 6.26 9.26
N ASN A 632 -19.59 5.01 8.79
CA ASN A 632 -19.84 4.70 7.37
C ASN A 632 -21.29 4.97 6.96
N THR A 633 -22.25 4.80 7.88
CA THR A 633 -23.65 5.17 7.62
C THR A 633 -23.77 6.67 7.35
N VAL A 634 -23.09 7.52 8.13
CA VAL A 634 -23.06 8.97 7.87
C VAL A 634 -22.45 9.27 6.50
N LEU A 635 -21.32 8.64 6.13
CA LEU A 635 -20.74 8.85 4.80
C LEU A 635 -21.68 8.45 3.66
N LEU A 636 -22.44 7.37 3.84
CA LEU A 636 -23.41 6.89 2.87
C LEU A 636 -24.60 7.85 2.74
N THR A 637 -25.24 8.23 3.85
CA THR A 637 -26.42 9.10 3.83
C THR A 637 -26.11 10.51 3.34
N GLU A 638 -24.88 10.98 3.55
CA GLU A 638 -24.41 12.30 3.09
C GLU A 638 -23.81 12.25 1.66
N GLY A 639 -23.89 11.10 0.96
CA GLY A 639 -23.39 10.97 -0.42
C GLY A 639 -21.88 11.11 -0.56
N CYS A 640 -21.13 10.92 0.52
CA CYS A 640 -19.68 11.14 0.59
C CYS A 640 -18.85 9.85 0.41
N MET A 641 -19.49 8.68 0.30
CA MET A 641 -18.79 7.40 0.10
C MET A 641 -17.82 7.43 -1.08
N ASN A 642 -18.22 7.99 -2.22
CA ASN A 642 -17.37 8.01 -3.41
C ASN A 642 -16.34 9.16 -3.42
N ARG A 643 -16.40 10.09 -2.44
CA ARG A 643 -15.44 11.19 -2.31
C ARG A 643 -14.15 10.75 -1.62
N VAL A 644 -14.23 9.69 -0.82
CA VAL A 644 -13.09 9.13 -0.08
C VAL A 644 -12.74 7.77 -0.68
N ALA A 645 -11.45 7.51 -0.91
CA ALA A 645 -11.02 6.22 -1.48
C ALA A 645 -11.17 5.09 -0.45
N GLN A 646 -10.86 5.38 0.81
CA GLN A 646 -11.06 4.48 1.94
C GLN A 646 -11.20 5.25 3.26
N MET A 647 -12.07 4.78 4.16
CA MET A 647 -12.19 5.29 5.53
C MET A 647 -11.86 4.19 6.56
N PRO A 648 -10.59 4.00 6.93
CA PRO A 648 -10.29 3.24 8.15
C PRO A 648 -10.81 3.96 9.40
N ILE A 649 -11.48 3.18 10.25
CA ILE A 649 -11.86 3.58 11.61
C ILE A 649 -11.02 2.73 12.53
N VAL A 650 -10.22 3.35 13.39
CA VAL A 650 -9.19 2.67 14.18
C VAL A 650 -9.46 2.85 15.66
N LEU A 651 -9.51 1.77 16.42
CA LEU A 651 -9.61 1.81 17.88
C LEU A 651 -8.21 1.83 18.49
N ILE A 652 -7.93 2.83 19.33
CA ILE A 652 -6.64 2.98 20.03
C ILE A 652 -6.81 2.84 21.55
N PRO A 653 -5.83 2.25 22.26
CA PRO A 653 -5.89 1.97 23.69
C PRO A 653 -5.62 3.21 24.55
N ILE A 654 -6.15 4.37 24.18
CA ILE A 654 -5.88 5.66 24.83
C ILE A 654 -7.13 6.20 25.53
N HIS A 655 -7.00 6.48 26.82
CA HIS A 655 -8.00 7.13 27.66
C HIS A 655 -7.52 8.54 28.03
N PHE A 656 -8.08 9.55 27.37
CA PHE A 656 -7.81 10.97 27.63
C PHE A 656 -8.58 11.48 28.85
N ASP A 657 -8.25 12.71 29.27
CA ASP A 657 -9.02 13.51 30.24
C ASP A 657 -9.18 12.92 31.64
N ARG A 658 -8.23 12.06 32.02
CA ARG A 658 -8.13 11.54 33.38
C ARG A 658 -7.49 12.57 34.31
N ASP A 659 -8.05 12.71 35.51
CA ASP A 659 -7.51 13.57 36.56
C ASP A 659 -6.20 12.97 37.13
N PRO A 660 -5.04 13.63 36.95
CA PRO A 660 -3.76 13.15 37.49
C PRO A 660 -3.70 13.19 39.02
N GLY A 661 -4.53 14.02 39.67
CA GLY A 661 -4.59 14.10 41.13
C GLY A 661 -5.27 12.89 41.79
N ASN A 662 -5.95 12.05 41.01
CA ASN A 662 -6.78 10.95 41.50
C ASN A 662 -6.50 9.63 40.77
N MET A 663 -5.23 9.36 40.42
CA MET A 663 -4.83 8.22 39.56
C MET A 663 -5.23 6.85 40.13
N MET A 664 -5.27 6.69 41.46
CA MET A 664 -5.76 5.45 42.10
C MET A 664 -7.26 5.19 41.87
N ALA A 665 -8.06 6.22 41.57
CA ALA A 665 -9.49 6.10 41.28
C ALA A 665 -9.82 6.03 39.78
N SER A 666 -8.85 6.32 38.89
CA SER A 666 -9.10 6.54 37.45
C SER A 666 -8.23 5.67 36.55
N SER A 667 -8.33 4.35 36.69
CA SER A 667 -7.65 3.39 35.80
C SER A 667 -8.01 3.64 34.33
N SER A 668 -7.05 3.37 33.42
CA SER A 668 -7.30 3.45 31.98
C SER A 668 -8.26 2.34 31.52
N ILE A 669 -9.55 2.67 31.37
CA ILE A 669 -10.61 1.72 30.99
C ILE A 669 -11.29 2.02 29.65
N LEU A 670 -11.27 3.29 29.20
CA LEU A 670 -11.85 3.71 27.93
C LEU A 670 -10.83 3.63 26.79
N ARG A 671 -11.31 3.68 25.55
CA ARG A 671 -10.49 3.70 24.34
C ARG A 671 -10.83 4.92 23.50
N SER A 672 -9.99 5.28 22.56
CA SER A 672 -10.31 6.36 21.62
C SER A 672 -10.40 5.82 20.21
N VAL A 673 -11.04 6.56 19.32
CA VAL A 673 -11.20 6.16 17.91
C VAL A 673 -10.61 7.19 16.98
N VAL A 674 -9.95 6.73 15.93
CA VAL A 674 -9.36 7.58 14.89
C VAL A 674 -10.14 7.39 13.60
N LEU A 675 -10.61 8.51 13.03
CA LEU A 675 -11.17 8.59 11.70
C LEU A 675 -10.02 8.82 10.72
N ARG A 676 -9.84 7.94 9.73
CA ARG A 676 -8.77 8.03 8.73
C ARG A 676 -9.36 8.14 7.31
N PRO A 677 -10.02 9.24 6.94
CA PRO A 677 -10.47 9.41 5.56
C PRO A 677 -9.26 9.63 4.65
N PHE A 678 -9.09 8.74 3.68
CA PHE A 678 -7.91 8.69 2.83
C PHE A 678 -8.27 8.85 1.36
N LEU A 679 -7.53 9.72 0.68
CA LEU A 679 -7.64 10.02 -0.74
C LEU A 679 -6.45 9.43 -1.48
N THR A 680 -6.71 8.60 -2.47
CA THR A 680 -5.65 8.00 -3.30
C THR A 680 -6.22 7.50 -4.62
N SER A 681 -5.37 7.49 -5.64
CA SER A 681 -5.64 6.86 -6.95
C SER A 681 -5.04 5.46 -7.07
N ASP A 682 -4.00 5.14 -6.31
CA ASP A 682 -3.16 3.94 -6.49
C ASP A 682 -2.84 3.17 -5.19
N PHE A 683 -3.23 3.71 -4.02
CA PHE A 683 -2.86 3.24 -2.68
C PHE A 683 -1.35 3.16 -2.40
N MET A 684 -0.49 3.64 -3.30
CA MET A 684 0.96 3.75 -3.11
C MET A 684 1.31 5.08 -2.43
N THR A 685 0.64 6.15 -2.84
CA THR A 685 0.68 7.47 -2.20
C THR A 685 -0.73 7.91 -1.86
N GLY A 686 -0.89 8.87 -0.96
CA GLY A 686 -2.20 9.45 -0.73
C GLY A 686 -2.24 10.52 0.34
N LEU A 687 -3.32 11.27 0.32
CA LEU A 687 -3.54 12.42 1.18
C LEU A 687 -4.65 12.11 2.19
N PRO A 688 -4.59 12.66 3.40
CA PRO A 688 -5.75 12.73 4.26
C PRO A 688 -6.83 13.59 3.57
N CYS A 689 -8.10 13.26 3.79
CA CYS A 689 -9.20 14.10 3.35
C CYS A 689 -9.22 15.39 4.18
N ARG A 690 -9.31 16.57 3.56
CA ARG A 690 -9.32 17.85 4.26
C ARG A 690 -10.75 18.31 4.54
N PRO A 691 -11.15 18.48 5.81
CA PRO A 691 -12.46 19.02 6.15
C PRO A 691 -12.64 20.46 5.62
N GLY A 692 -13.81 20.75 5.08
CA GLY A 692 -14.12 22.02 4.40
C GLY A 692 -13.70 22.09 2.93
N VAL A 693 -12.86 21.16 2.46
CA VAL A 693 -12.38 21.11 1.07
C VAL A 693 -12.85 19.82 0.40
N ASP A 694 -12.38 18.68 0.89
CA ASP A 694 -12.62 17.37 0.29
C ASP A 694 -13.89 16.72 0.83
N ILE A 695 -14.29 17.08 2.06
CA ILE A 695 -15.56 16.71 2.71
C ILE A 695 -16.07 17.89 3.53
N SER A 696 -17.38 18.09 3.65
CA SER A 696 -17.91 19.25 4.39
C SER A 696 -17.65 19.13 5.89
N LEU A 697 -17.48 20.27 6.57
CA LEU A 697 -17.31 20.31 8.03
C LEU A 697 -18.49 19.66 8.76
N SER A 698 -19.71 19.88 8.28
CA SER A 698 -20.92 19.29 8.86
C SER A 698 -20.90 17.76 8.83
N VAL A 699 -20.39 17.15 7.76
CA VAL A 699 -20.29 15.68 7.68
C VAL A 699 -19.24 15.17 8.67
N VAL A 700 -18.12 15.88 8.85
CA VAL A 700 -17.12 15.55 9.86
C VAL A 700 -17.71 15.63 11.27
N ASP A 701 -18.44 16.70 11.59
CA ASP A 701 -19.10 16.84 12.90
C ASP A 701 -20.12 15.71 13.16
N LYS A 702 -20.89 15.32 12.15
CA LYS A 702 -21.83 14.17 12.24
C LYS A 702 -21.09 12.86 12.49
N MET A 703 -19.97 12.60 11.80
CA MET A 703 -19.15 11.40 12.02
C MET A 703 -18.55 11.38 13.43
N VAL A 704 -18.02 12.52 13.90
CA VAL A 704 -17.45 12.66 15.25
C VAL A 704 -18.52 12.39 16.30
N LYS A 705 -19.71 13.00 16.16
CA LYS A 705 -20.83 12.76 17.05
C LYS A 705 -21.22 11.28 17.08
N ALA A 706 -21.43 10.68 15.91
CA ALA A 706 -21.86 9.29 15.77
C ALA A 706 -20.86 8.30 16.41
N ALA A 707 -19.56 8.59 16.31
CA ALA A 707 -18.50 7.82 16.95
C ALA A 707 -18.45 8.02 18.48
N SER A 708 -18.57 9.27 18.95
CA SER A 708 -18.48 9.63 20.38
C SER A 708 -19.64 9.09 21.23
N GLU A 709 -20.80 8.82 20.61
CA GLU A 709 -21.98 8.29 21.29
C GLU A 709 -21.89 6.78 21.57
N VAL A 710 -20.86 6.09 21.06
CA VAL A 710 -20.65 4.67 21.34
C VAL A 710 -20.04 4.49 22.74
N PRO A 711 -20.64 3.68 23.62
CA PRO A 711 -20.10 3.42 24.96
C PRO A 711 -18.66 2.90 24.91
N GLY A 712 -17.81 3.37 25.82
CA GLY A 712 -16.41 2.98 25.88
C GLY A 712 -15.44 3.88 25.11
N ILE A 713 -15.96 4.87 24.36
CA ILE A 713 -15.16 5.87 23.64
C ILE A 713 -14.85 7.08 24.54
N SER A 714 -13.56 7.39 24.70
CA SER A 714 -13.01 8.54 25.42
C SER A 714 -12.97 9.76 24.51
N ARG A 715 -12.23 9.69 23.39
CA ARG A 715 -12.21 10.74 22.37
C ARG A 715 -12.27 10.18 20.96
N VAL A 716 -12.72 11.05 20.05
CA VAL A 716 -12.62 10.85 18.60
C VAL A 716 -11.45 11.69 18.09
N LEU A 717 -10.66 11.14 17.18
CA LEU A 717 -9.51 11.76 16.57
C LEU A 717 -9.65 11.73 15.04
N TYR A 718 -9.01 12.65 14.36
CA TYR A 718 -8.93 12.73 12.90
C TYR A 718 -7.48 12.62 12.46
N ASP A 719 -7.17 11.69 11.57
CA ASP A 719 -5.80 11.51 11.10
C ASP A 719 -5.47 12.48 9.96
N LEU A 720 -4.38 13.22 10.15
CA LEU A 720 -3.94 14.32 9.28
C LEU A 720 -2.74 13.95 8.40
N THR A 721 -2.30 12.69 8.44
CA THR A 721 -0.99 12.32 7.89
C THR A 721 -1.09 11.81 6.46
N ALA A 722 -0.26 12.31 5.53
CA ALA A 722 -0.14 11.74 4.19
C ALA A 722 0.58 10.37 4.18
N LYS A 723 0.48 9.65 3.07
CA LYS A 723 1.34 8.50 2.74
C LYS A 723 2.30 8.93 1.63
N PRO A 724 3.62 8.92 1.86
CA PRO A 724 4.34 8.77 3.15
C PRO A 724 4.19 10.01 4.07
N PRO A 725 4.59 9.97 5.37
CA PRO A 725 5.29 8.88 6.07
C PRO A 725 4.37 7.81 6.68
N ALA A 726 3.06 8.02 6.67
CA ALA A 726 2.10 7.04 7.18
C ALA A 726 1.71 6.01 6.12
N THR A 727 0.83 5.08 6.46
CA THR A 727 0.11 4.21 5.50
C THR A 727 -1.40 4.41 5.62
N THR A 728 -2.18 3.67 4.82
CA THR A 728 -3.65 3.75 4.89
C THR A 728 -4.20 3.18 6.20
N GLU A 729 -3.75 1.99 6.62
CA GLU A 729 -4.17 1.30 7.86
C GLU A 729 -3.19 1.61 9.01
N TRP A 730 -3.57 1.38 10.28
CA TRP A 730 -2.76 1.72 11.46
C TRP A 730 -2.12 0.52 12.17
N GLU A 731 -2.82 -0.62 12.12
CA GLU A 731 -2.56 -2.00 12.56
C GLU A 731 -2.55 -2.38 14.04
#